data_AF-A0A5E4NFR8-F1
#
_entry.id   AF-A0A5E4NFR8-F1
#
_cell.length_a   1.000
_cell.length_b   1.000
_cell.length_c   1.000
_cell.angle_alpha   90.00
_cell.angle_beta   90.00
_cell.angle_gamma   90.00
#
_symmetry.space_group_name_H-M   'P 1'
#
loop_
_entity.id
_entity.type
_entity.pdbx_description
1 polymer ?
#
loop_
_entity_poly.entity_id
_entity_poly.type
_entity_poly.pdbx_seq_one_letter_code
_entity_poly.pdbx_strand_id
1 'polypeptide(L)'
;MLYFILTYIFVFHVLYYKKVDCKETTHIGVLKRELDNERKELLVIRDQNSKLIEQLQDGANRELLLKQKSSALNTSIANLHKDLRDAQRKADNECEMRRKTEALLQKLKRELDEEQTKRTKEMNNNQQHNDKINSLEKQMIELHEKLKIETDTCTKLRKQAAELGVAKAANERMATELQTMLTTLQLNRDTLHEELANLQGQLSQEKSSLRDLQLELEGRLQACQADLMRSKLREQKLSEDNRQLGERTSELEKECASLVLELKTAQNRYQQEVRAHEETEKSRLVNNEQANLEIVKALKTKLSEEKSARQKADFLTQEKERQISMLSVDYRQIQQRLQKLEGEHRQEVEKSKALHAQIEQELTKKSALQSELGAHISEATQLRAREAQLLREVTLLRENKRAIEEELHKLKTEHSVTDLQMKELQDQLEAEQYFSTLYKTQAAELREEVEDRGKGAAELEEERGSLAHQLQIALARADSEALARSIAEETIIDLEKEKTMRELELRDSQNRHRNDLDSKEFTLNNLREVENELKKKMEQLIKDNEELRSQLNIIQEESKKNFIEELEKLRKQLKQEQLLKAQAVNKLAEIMNRKDNTTKGKSKVSSADLRRKEKECRKLQQELTQEREKYNQEVTKWQKELQELQSQVVEENASKLRLQMELDSKDSEIEQLQGKLTTLGSETASLSSADNDDTDIYTQESRLEGWLSVPNKQNIRRHGWKKQYVVVSSKKIFFYNSESDKQNTDPILIINLNKVFHVRSVTQGDVIRAEAKDIPRIFQLLYAGEGEARRPNESGPEHLSRSTSVTSTVDEKPGTITLKGHEFVQISFHMPTNCEVCPKPLSNVFRPPPALECRSCRIKVHKEHLERKEDAIAPCKLHNDPTSAKELLILAPSLDDQKLWVQRLSKKIQKCGYKANTNLDGSKISPRESTRSTLRLYTGSSVHQRSATLPSNINK
;
A
#
# COMPACT_ATOMS: atom_id res chain seq x y z
N MET A 1 91.44 94.59 -183.15
CA MET A 1 90.13 94.94 -183.74
C MET A 1 89.13 95.04 -182.57
N LEU A 2 88.61 96.19 -182.13
CA LEU A 2 88.65 97.57 -182.66
C LEU A 2 88.04 97.73 -184.06
N TYR A 3 87.04 98.61 -184.16
CA TYR A 3 86.18 98.90 -185.32
C TYR A 3 85.41 97.68 -185.87
N PHE A 4 84.06 97.62 -185.85
CA PHE A 4 83.05 98.64 -185.55
C PHE A 4 82.50 98.59 -184.11
N ILE A 5 83.36 98.78 -183.12
CA ILE A 5 82.95 99.10 -181.74
C ILE A 5 82.43 100.56 -181.72
N LEU A 6 81.18 100.81 -182.14
CA LEU A 6 80.48 102.09 -181.86
C LEU A 6 78.96 102.11 -182.11
N THR A 7 78.36 101.18 -182.88
CA THR A 7 76.89 101.01 -182.91
C THR A 7 76.32 100.39 -181.61
N TYR A 8 77.20 100.04 -180.67
CA TYR A 8 76.94 99.31 -179.43
C TYR A 8 76.21 100.12 -178.33
N ILE A 9 75.68 101.30 -178.64
CA ILE A 9 75.03 102.21 -177.67
C ILE A 9 73.50 102.16 -177.74
N PHE A 10 72.90 101.87 -178.91
CA PHE A 10 71.44 102.01 -179.08
C PHE A 10 70.62 100.77 -178.70
N VAL A 11 71.24 99.59 -178.63
CA VAL A 11 70.53 98.29 -178.46
C VAL A 11 70.30 97.92 -176.99
N PHE A 12 71.07 98.48 -176.05
CA PHE A 12 70.97 98.13 -174.62
C PHE A 12 70.10 99.07 -173.77
N HIS A 13 69.56 100.16 -174.35
CA HIS A 13 68.87 101.23 -173.60
C HIS A 13 67.33 101.25 -173.76
N VAL A 14 66.73 100.24 -174.42
CA VAL A 14 65.27 100.19 -174.69
C VAL A 14 64.55 99.01 -174.01
N LEU A 15 65.29 98.01 -173.50
CA LEU A 15 64.76 96.90 -172.69
C LEU A 15 64.87 97.14 -171.17
N TYR A 16 65.17 98.38 -170.77
CA TYR A 16 65.09 98.88 -169.40
C TYR A 16 64.06 100.02 -169.39
N TYR A 17 63.22 100.14 -168.35
CA TYR A 17 62.04 101.04 -168.22
C TYR A 17 60.64 100.55 -168.68
N LYS A 18 60.24 99.36 -168.21
CA LYS A 18 58.85 99.00 -167.86
C LYS A 18 58.85 97.75 -166.96
N LYS A 19 59.50 97.72 -165.78
CA LYS A 19 59.58 98.67 -164.65
C LYS A 19 58.25 98.82 -163.88
N VAL A 20 58.19 98.05 -162.79
CA VAL A 20 57.53 98.32 -161.50
C VAL A 20 56.04 98.68 -161.54
N ASP A 21 55.19 97.68 -161.27
CA ASP A 21 54.35 97.70 -160.07
C ASP A 21 53.74 96.30 -159.76
N CYS A 22 53.04 96.17 -158.62
CA CYS A 22 52.06 95.10 -158.34
C CYS A 22 52.55 93.63 -158.19
N LYS A 23 53.74 93.36 -157.63
CA LYS A 23 54.11 92.00 -157.15
C LYS A 23 54.74 91.88 -155.75
N GLU A 24 55.25 92.96 -155.15
CA GLU A 24 55.90 92.89 -153.82
C GLU A 24 54.97 93.31 -152.65
N THR A 25 53.90 94.04 -152.94
CA THR A 25 52.97 94.58 -151.92
C THR A 25 52.02 93.54 -151.31
N THR A 26 51.75 92.43 -152.00
CA THR A 26 50.83 91.38 -151.52
C THR A 26 51.46 90.45 -150.48
N HIS A 27 52.72 90.06 -150.64
CA HIS A 27 53.35 89.03 -149.79
C HIS A 27 53.67 89.53 -148.37
N ILE A 28 54.12 90.78 -148.23
CA ILE A 28 54.40 91.40 -146.92
C ILE A 28 53.10 91.61 -146.12
N GLY A 29 51.98 91.87 -146.81
CA GLY A 29 50.66 92.01 -146.21
C GLY A 29 50.01 90.70 -145.74
N VAL A 30 50.58 89.54 -146.09
CA VAL A 30 50.18 88.21 -145.59
C VAL A 30 51.00 87.87 -144.34
N LEU A 31 52.33 87.91 -144.44
CA LEU A 31 53.24 87.58 -143.33
C LEU A 31 53.00 88.41 -142.05
N LYS A 32 52.60 89.69 -142.18
CA LYS A 32 52.21 90.50 -141.00
C LYS A 32 50.93 90.00 -140.32
N ARG A 33 49.95 89.48 -141.07
CA ARG A 33 48.71 88.91 -140.51
C ARG A 33 48.97 87.56 -139.86
N GLU A 34 49.88 86.77 -140.41
CA GLU A 34 50.31 85.50 -139.82
C GLU A 34 51.02 85.74 -138.49
N LEU A 35 52.00 86.65 -138.43
CA LEU A 35 52.70 87.00 -137.19
C LEU A 35 51.77 87.59 -136.11
N ASP A 36 50.80 88.44 -136.48
CA ASP A 36 49.81 88.97 -135.53
C ASP A 36 48.75 87.93 -135.13
N ASN A 37 48.57 86.84 -135.88
CA ASN A 37 47.75 85.70 -135.47
C ASN A 37 48.54 84.80 -134.51
N GLU A 38 49.78 84.41 -134.83
CA GLU A 38 50.65 83.65 -133.91
C GLU A 38 50.81 84.34 -132.55
N ARG A 39 50.93 85.68 -132.55
CA ARG A 39 50.99 86.47 -131.31
C ARG A 39 49.69 86.43 -130.50
N LYS A 40 48.52 86.39 -131.16
CA LYS A 40 47.23 86.22 -130.48
C LYS A 40 47.08 84.80 -129.95
N GLU A 41 47.46 83.79 -130.72
CA GLU A 41 47.44 82.38 -130.28
C GLU A 41 48.37 82.17 -129.09
N LEU A 42 49.60 82.71 -129.10
CA LEU A 42 50.51 82.67 -127.94
C LEU A 42 49.97 83.41 -126.71
N LEU A 43 49.24 84.51 -126.89
CA LEU A 43 48.54 85.20 -125.78
C LEU A 43 47.38 84.37 -125.24
N VAL A 44 46.57 83.76 -126.10
CA VAL A 44 45.47 82.85 -125.73
C VAL A 44 46.00 81.62 -125.00
N ILE A 45 47.07 80.98 -125.50
CA ILE A 45 47.72 79.82 -124.87
C ILE A 45 48.34 80.21 -123.51
N ARG A 46 48.92 81.41 -123.39
CA ARG A 46 49.44 81.91 -122.09
C ARG A 46 48.32 82.15 -121.08
N ASP A 47 47.22 82.75 -121.51
CA ASP A 47 46.02 82.99 -120.68
C ASP A 47 45.35 81.67 -120.26
N GLN A 48 45.23 80.71 -121.18
CA GLN A 48 44.77 79.35 -120.90
C GLN A 48 45.69 78.62 -119.90
N ASN A 49 47.02 78.69 -120.07
CA ASN A 49 47.97 78.10 -119.13
C ASN A 49 47.92 78.77 -117.75
N SER A 50 47.74 80.09 -117.69
CA SER A 50 47.57 80.81 -116.41
C SER A 50 46.31 80.33 -115.68
N LYS A 51 45.19 80.19 -116.40
CA LYS A 51 43.92 79.67 -115.86
C LYS A 51 44.01 78.20 -115.45
N LEU A 52 44.79 77.38 -116.17
CA LEU A 52 45.08 75.99 -115.79
C LEU A 52 45.91 75.89 -114.51
N ILE A 53 46.93 76.74 -114.34
CA ILE A 53 47.73 76.81 -113.11
C ILE A 53 46.86 77.28 -111.93
N GLU A 54 46.04 78.30 -112.13
CA GLU A 54 45.09 78.79 -111.13
C GLU A 54 44.08 77.68 -110.74
N GLN A 55 43.47 76.99 -111.71
CA GLN A 55 42.57 75.85 -111.46
C GLN A 55 43.26 74.68 -110.74
N LEU A 56 44.55 74.41 -111.01
CA LEU A 56 45.31 73.37 -110.31
C LEU A 56 45.65 73.77 -108.88
N GLN A 57 46.01 75.04 -108.62
CA GLN A 57 46.20 75.56 -107.26
C GLN A 57 44.90 75.54 -106.48
N ASP A 58 43.80 75.96 -107.11
CA ASP A 58 42.45 75.96 -106.53
C ASP A 58 41.92 74.53 -106.31
N GLY A 59 42.34 73.57 -107.14
CA GLY A 59 42.14 72.13 -106.94
C GLY A 59 42.92 71.57 -105.75
N ALA A 60 44.23 71.86 -105.65
CA ALA A 60 45.08 71.44 -104.55
C ALA A 60 44.64 72.05 -103.20
N ASN A 61 44.20 73.32 -103.20
CA ASN A 61 43.63 73.98 -102.04
C ASN A 61 42.31 73.32 -101.59
N ARG A 62 41.42 72.94 -102.53
CA ARG A 62 40.22 72.15 -102.21
C ARG A 62 40.57 70.77 -101.65
N GLU A 63 41.56 70.08 -102.22
CA GLU A 63 41.99 68.76 -101.74
C GLU A 63 42.59 68.85 -100.33
N LEU A 64 43.43 69.86 -100.06
CA LEU A 64 43.99 70.12 -98.73
C LEU A 64 42.89 70.42 -97.70
N LEU A 65 41.92 71.27 -98.05
CA LEU A 65 40.77 71.58 -97.20
C LEU A 65 39.91 70.32 -96.94
N LEU A 66 39.72 69.45 -97.94
CA LEU A 66 39.02 68.18 -97.78
C LEU A 66 39.78 67.18 -96.90
N LYS A 67 41.11 67.10 -97.02
CA LYS A 67 41.96 66.28 -96.13
C LYS A 67 41.94 66.80 -94.70
N GLN A 68 41.98 68.13 -94.49
CA GLN A 68 41.84 68.75 -93.17
C GLN A 68 40.45 68.47 -92.57
N LYS A 69 39.37 68.65 -93.33
CA LYS A 69 38.01 68.32 -92.90
C LYS A 69 37.84 66.83 -92.58
N SER A 70 38.40 65.94 -93.40
CA SER A 70 38.39 64.49 -93.16
C SER A 70 39.15 64.13 -91.88
N SER A 71 40.33 64.68 -91.65
CA SER A 71 41.10 64.49 -90.42
C SER A 71 40.35 65.00 -89.17
N ALA A 72 39.72 66.18 -89.27
CA ALA A 72 38.90 66.73 -88.19
C ALA A 72 37.65 65.89 -87.90
N LEU A 73 36.97 65.38 -88.95
CA LEU A 73 35.83 64.47 -88.81
C LEU A 73 36.25 63.13 -88.20
N ASN A 74 37.36 62.53 -88.64
CA ASN A 74 37.89 61.29 -88.06
C ASN A 74 38.28 61.47 -86.57
N THR A 75 38.86 62.61 -86.22
CA THR A 75 39.17 62.97 -84.83
C THR A 75 37.89 63.16 -83.99
N SER A 76 36.87 63.82 -84.57
CA SER A 76 35.56 63.98 -83.93
C SER A 76 34.85 62.63 -83.71
N ILE A 77 34.86 61.75 -84.71
CA ILE A 77 34.34 60.37 -84.62
C ILE A 77 35.08 59.56 -83.56
N ALA A 78 36.41 59.67 -83.48
CA ALA A 78 37.20 58.99 -82.45
C ALA A 78 36.84 59.49 -81.02
N ASN A 79 36.63 60.79 -80.84
CA ASN A 79 36.16 61.37 -79.58
C ASN A 79 34.74 60.91 -79.24
N LEU A 80 33.79 60.99 -80.17
CA LEU A 80 32.42 60.50 -79.98
C LEU A 80 32.38 59.00 -79.62
N HIS A 81 33.22 58.17 -80.25
CA HIS A 81 33.37 56.76 -79.87
C HIS A 81 34.02 56.55 -78.50
N LYS A 82 34.82 57.50 -77.98
CA LYS A 82 35.32 57.45 -76.61
C LYS A 82 34.20 57.86 -75.64
N ASP A 83 33.57 59.01 -75.87
CA ASP A 83 32.51 59.56 -75.02
C ASP A 83 31.31 58.61 -74.91
N LEU A 84 30.93 57.93 -76.00
CA LEU A 84 29.91 56.89 -76.00
C LEU A 84 30.29 55.69 -75.10
N ARG A 85 31.55 55.23 -75.14
CA ARG A 85 32.04 54.13 -74.29
C ARG A 85 32.16 54.53 -72.82
N ASP A 86 32.58 55.76 -72.54
CA ASP A 86 32.65 56.28 -71.17
C ASP A 86 31.26 56.65 -70.61
N ALA A 87 30.29 56.98 -71.46
CA ALA A 87 28.86 57.07 -71.09
C ALA A 87 28.26 55.68 -70.83
N GLN A 88 28.53 54.69 -71.68
CA GLN A 88 28.07 53.31 -71.49
C GLN A 88 28.59 52.73 -70.17
N ARG A 89 29.90 52.85 -69.90
CA ARG A 89 30.51 52.46 -68.60
C ARG A 89 29.82 53.10 -67.39
N LYS A 90 29.41 54.37 -67.49
CA LYS A 90 28.66 55.06 -66.43
C LYS A 90 27.26 54.47 -66.26
N ALA A 91 26.55 54.20 -67.36
CA ALA A 91 25.23 53.57 -67.33
C ALA A 91 25.28 52.15 -66.77
N ASP A 92 26.28 51.34 -67.18
CA ASP A 92 26.49 49.98 -66.66
C ASP A 92 26.76 50.00 -65.14
N ASN A 93 27.67 50.87 -64.68
CA ASN A 93 27.94 51.08 -63.25
C ASN A 93 26.69 51.54 -62.49
N GLU A 94 25.90 52.45 -63.06
CA GLU A 94 24.65 52.93 -62.43
C GLU A 94 23.61 51.80 -62.36
N CYS A 95 23.47 50.99 -63.40
CA CYS A 95 22.60 49.81 -63.39
C CYS A 95 23.05 48.76 -62.35
N GLU A 96 24.36 48.53 -62.18
CA GLU A 96 24.87 47.63 -61.14
C GLU A 96 24.60 48.20 -59.73
N MET A 97 24.79 49.50 -59.53
CA MET A 97 24.49 50.16 -58.26
C MET A 97 22.99 50.14 -57.94
N ARG A 98 22.11 50.38 -58.93
CA ARG A 98 20.66 50.25 -58.79
C ARG A 98 20.28 48.83 -58.36
N ARG A 99 20.77 47.79 -59.04
CA ARG A 99 20.56 46.37 -58.67
C ARG A 99 21.04 46.06 -57.24
N LYS A 100 22.19 46.58 -56.82
CA LYS A 100 22.69 46.45 -55.44
C LYS A 100 21.76 47.10 -54.42
N THR A 101 21.24 48.31 -54.71
CA THR A 101 20.26 48.98 -53.83
C THR A 101 18.90 48.29 -53.81
N GLU A 102 18.44 47.74 -54.93
CA GLU A 102 17.19 46.97 -55.02
C GLU A 102 17.28 45.65 -54.24
N ALA A 103 18.42 44.95 -54.33
CA ALA A 103 18.69 43.74 -53.56
C ALA A 103 18.77 44.04 -52.05
N LEU A 104 19.40 45.16 -51.65
CA LEU A 104 19.43 45.62 -50.26
C LEU A 104 18.01 45.95 -49.77
N LEU A 105 17.21 46.64 -50.56
CA LEU A 105 15.83 47.01 -50.24
C LEU A 105 14.92 45.77 -50.13
N GLN A 106 15.11 44.74 -50.97
CA GLN A 106 14.44 43.45 -50.85
C GLN A 106 14.90 42.62 -49.64
N LYS A 107 16.13 42.83 -49.15
CA LYS A 107 16.62 42.21 -47.91
C LYS A 107 15.99 42.90 -46.69
N LEU A 108 16.07 44.22 -46.62
CA LEU A 108 15.50 45.04 -45.55
C LEU A 108 13.97 44.88 -45.43
N LYS A 109 13.26 44.69 -46.54
CA LYS A 109 11.81 44.36 -46.50
C LYS A 109 11.55 43.02 -45.84
N ARG A 110 12.27 41.96 -46.22
CA ARG A 110 12.12 40.63 -45.59
C ARG A 110 12.46 40.67 -44.11
N GLU A 111 13.54 41.35 -43.72
CA GLU A 111 13.93 41.53 -42.32
C GLU A 111 12.85 42.29 -41.50
N LEU A 112 12.17 43.26 -42.13
CA LEU A 112 11.05 43.97 -41.52
C LEU A 112 9.79 43.09 -41.39
N ASP A 113 9.46 42.29 -42.41
CA ASP A 113 8.32 41.37 -42.40
C ASP A 113 8.54 40.20 -41.40
N GLU A 114 9.79 39.73 -41.28
CA GLU A 114 10.23 38.73 -40.31
C GLU A 114 10.12 39.26 -38.86
N GLU A 115 10.61 40.48 -38.56
CA GLU A 115 10.44 41.07 -37.23
C GLU A 115 8.96 41.44 -36.93
N GLN A 116 8.15 41.85 -37.90
CA GLN A 116 6.71 42.06 -37.70
C GLN A 116 5.99 40.75 -37.34
N THR A 117 6.25 39.67 -38.08
CA THR A 117 5.61 38.37 -37.82
C THR A 117 6.10 37.74 -36.52
N LYS A 118 7.38 37.90 -36.17
CA LYS A 118 7.95 37.55 -34.86
C LYS A 118 7.29 38.31 -33.71
N ARG A 119 7.23 39.65 -33.79
CA ARG A 119 6.56 40.49 -32.77
C ARG A 119 5.08 40.16 -32.59
N THR A 120 4.39 39.76 -33.67
CA THR A 120 3.00 39.29 -33.62
C THR A 120 2.89 37.95 -32.87
N LYS A 121 3.81 37.00 -33.09
CA LYS A 121 3.88 35.74 -32.33
C LYS A 121 4.17 35.99 -30.85
N GLU A 122 5.13 36.85 -30.55
CA GLU A 122 5.47 37.25 -29.16
C GLU A 122 4.27 37.88 -28.43
N MET A 123 3.53 38.76 -29.11
CA MET A 123 2.30 39.36 -28.56
C MET A 123 1.22 38.31 -28.28
N ASN A 124 1.00 37.36 -29.20
CA ASN A 124 0.03 36.29 -29.02
C ASN A 124 0.40 35.32 -27.88
N ASN A 125 1.68 34.96 -27.76
CA ASN A 125 2.17 34.13 -26.65
C ASN A 125 2.01 34.87 -25.31
N ASN A 126 2.33 36.17 -25.27
CA ASN A 126 2.15 36.98 -24.07
C ASN A 126 0.67 37.08 -23.67
N GLN A 127 -0.26 37.23 -24.63
CA GLN A 127 -1.69 37.16 -24.36
C GLN A 127 -2.10 35.80 -23.76
N GLN A 128 -1.67 34.68 -24.35
CA GLN A 128 -1.93 33.34 -23.82
C GLN A 128 -1.39 33.13 -22.40
N HIS A 129 -0.20 33.67 -22.09
CA HIS A 129 0.35 33.62 -20.73
C HIS A 129 -0.49 34.46 -19.74
N ASN A 130 -0.94 35.65 -20.13
CA ASN A 130 -1.84 36.46 -19.29
C ASN A 130 -3.19 35.77 -19.06
N ASP A 131 -3.78 35.16 -20.10
CA ASP A 131 -5.03 34.40 -19.97
C ASP A 131 -4.87 33.17 -19.06
N LYS A 132 -3.71 32.51 -19.11
CA LYS A 132 -3.37 31.42 -18.18
C LYS A 132 -3.18 31.92 -16.74
N ILE A 133 -2.55 33.07 -16.52
CA ILE A 133 -2.42 33.72 -15.20
C ILE A 133 -3.82 34.06 -14.66
N ASN A 134 -4.65 34.77 -15.44
CA ASN A 134 -6.04 35.09 -15.08
C ASN A 134 -6.88 33.85 -14.73
N SER A 135 -6.64 32.70 -15.38
CA SER A 135 -7.29 31.42 -15.05
C SER A 135 -6.79 30.83 -13.73
N LEU A 136 -5.49 30.95 -13.43
CA LEU A 136 -4.90 30.43 -12.18
C LEU A 136 -5.31 31.29 -10.98
N GLU A 137 -5.38 32.62 -11.14
CA GLU A 137 -5.88 33.53 -10.10
C GLU A 137 -7.33 33.23 -9.72
N LYS A 138 -8.20 32.97 -10.70
CA LYS A 138 -9.60 32.54 -10.44
C LYS A 138 -9.65 31.22 -9.69
N GLN A 139 -8.86 30.23 -10.10
CA GLN A 139 -8.78 28.93 -9.41
C GLN A 139 -8.27 29.08 -7.97
N MET A 140 -7.30 29.96 -7.72
CA MET A 140 -6.82 30.28 -6.37
C MET A 140 -7.93 30.92 -5.51
N ILE A 141 -8.72 31.84 -6.05
CA ILE A 141 -9.85 32.46 -5.34
C ILE A 141 -10.93 31.42 -5.01
N GLU A 142 -11.29 30.56 -5.97
CA GLU A 142 -12.26 29.48 -5.76
C GLU A 142 -11.80 28.47 -4.70
N LEU A 143 -10.52 28.08 -4.71
CA LEU A 143 -9.94 27.18 -3.71
C LEU A 143 -9.88 27.83 -2.32
N HIS A 144 -9.61 29.14 -2.26
CA HIS A 144 -9.59 29.88 -0.99
C HIS A 144 -10.98 29.97 -0.36
N GLU A 145 -12.03 30.26 -1.13
CA GLU A 145 -13.41 30.29 -0.61
C GLU A 145 -13.90 28.89 -0.22
N LYS A 146 -13.53 27.84 -0.98
CA LYS A 146 -13.79 26.43 -0.58
C LYS A 146 -13.11 26.08 0.75
N LEU A 147 -11.84 26.45 0.94
CA LEU A 147 -11.11 26.23 2.20
C LEU A 147 -11.74 26.98 3.38
N LYS A 148 -12.23 28.19 3.15
CA LYS A 148 -12.96 29.00 4.14
C LYS A 148 -14.29 28.35 4.53
N ILE A 149 -15.08 27.88 3.55
CA ILE A 149 -16.31 27.12 3.81
C ILE A 149 -16.01 25.84 4.60
N GLU A 150 -14.94 25.11 4.27
CA GLU A 150 -14.57 23.88 4.99
C GLU A 150 -14.02 24.14 6.41
N THR A 151 -13.46 25.32 6.65
CA THR A 151 -13.09 25.77 8.00
C THR A 151 -14.35 26.06 8.84
N ASP A 152 -15.37 26.66 8.21
CA ASP A 152 -16.67 26.96 8.82
C ASP A 152 -17.54 25.71 9.05
N THR A 153 -17.45 24.65 8.22
CA THR A 153 -18.08 23.35 8.50
C THR A 153 -17.34 22.64 9.64
N CYS A 154 -16.02 22.57 9.60
CA CYS A 154 -15.19 21.91 10.61
C CYS A 154 -15.37 22.51 12.02
N THR A 155 -15.60 23.82 12.14
CA THR A 155 -15.91 24.47 13.43
C THR A 155 -17.34 24.17 13.91
N LYS A 156 -18.34 24.15 13.01
CA LYS A 156 -19.71 23.73 13.34
C LYS A 156 -19.79 22.27 13.79
N LEU A 157 -19.10 21.36 13.09
CA LEU A 157 -19.01 19.95 13.46
C LEU A 157 -18.34 19.75 14.82
N ARG A 158 -17.26 20.48 15.12
CA ARG A 158 -16.63 20.47 16.46
C ARG A 158 -17.58 20.97 17.57
N LYS A 159 -18.42 21.98 17.29
CA LYS A 159 -19.44 22.44 18.22
C LYS A 159 -20.53 21.39 18.47
N GLN A 160 -21.04 20.75 17.41
CA GLN A 160 -22.02 19.66 17.53
C GLN A 160 -21.45 18.44 18.27
N ALA A 161 -20.18 18.07 18.03
CA ALA A 161 -19.52 16.99 18.76
C ALA A 161 -19.40 17.29 20.27
N ALA A 162 -19.12 18.54 20.64
CA ALA A 162 -19.11 18.95 22.05
C ALA A 162 -20.50 18.92 22.69
N GLU A 163 -21.54 19.37 21.97
CA GLU A 163 -22.94 19.33 22.42
C GLU A 163 -23.44 17.89 22.62
N LEU A 164 -23.12 16.99 21.68
CA LEU A 164 -23.39 15.55 21.80
C LEU A 164 -22.60 14.90 22.95
N GLY A 165 -21.36 15.33 23.20
CA GLY A 165 -20.57 14.90 24.36
C GLY A 165 -21.21 15.26 25.69
N VAL A 166 -21.76 16.47 25.82
CA VAL A 166 -22.51 16.90 27.02
C VAL A 166 -23.81 16.10 27.16
N ALA A 167 -24.56 15.89 26.08
CA ALA A 167 -25.78 15.09 26.10
C ALA A 167 -25.51 13.63 26.50
N LYS A 168 -24.44 13.02 25.99
CA LYS A 168 -23.98 11.68 26.38
C LYS A 168 -23.65 11.63 27.88
N ALA A 169 -22.85 12.58 28.38
CA ALA A 169 -22.46 12.62 29.79
C ALA A 169 -23.64 12.88 30.75
N ALA A 170 -24.74 13.47 30.28
CA ALA A 170 -25.99 13.56 31.04
C ALA A 170 -26.76 12.23 31.07
N ASN A 171 -26.87 11.55 29.91
CA ASN A 171 -27.51 10.24 29.80
C ASN A 171 -26.78 9.16 30.61
N GLU A 172 -25.44 9.20 30.65
CA GLU A 172 -24.63 8.28 31.47
C GLU A 172 -24.91 8.43 32.97
N ARG A 173 -25.09 9.67 33.47
CA ARG A 173 -25.52 9.90 34.87
C ARG A 173 -26.92 9.35 35.12
N MET A 174 -27.87 9.68 34.26
CA MET A 174 -29.25 9.19 34.33
C MET A 174 -29.30 7.65 34.38
N ALA A 175 -28.46 6.98 33.59
CA ALA A 175 -28.32 5.52 33.61
C ALA A 175 -27.77 4.99 34.95
N THR A 176 -26.76 5.65 35.55
CA THR A 176 -26.24 5.26 36.87
C THR A 176 -27.24 5.52 38.02
N GLU A 177 -28.05 6.58 37.93
CA GLU A 177 -29.12 6.88 38.89
C GLU A 177 -30.25 5.84 38.79
N LEU A 178 -30.68 5.48 37.58
CA LEU A 178 -31.65 4.40 37.36
C LEU A 178 -31.11 3.03 37.81
N GLN A 179 -29.83 2.74 37.59
CA GLN A 179 -29.21 1.48 38.04
C GLN A 179 -29.16 1.37 39.56
N THR A 180 -28.79 2.44 40.25
CA THR A 180 -28.77 2.49 41.73
C THR A 180 -30.18 2.42 42.33
N MET A 181 -31.17 3.06 41.71
CA MET A 181 -32.58 2.90 42.06
C MET A 181 -33.05 1.45 41.87
N LEU A 182 -32.69 0.81 40.76
CA LEU A 182 -33.05 -0.58 40.46
C LEU A 182 -32.45 -1.56 41.48
N THR A 183 -31.18 -1.41 41.87
CA THR A 183 -30.58 -2.22 42.94
C THR A 183 -31.22 -1.96 44.31
N THR A 184 -31.67 -0.73 44.57
CA THR A 184 -32.39 -0.40 45.83
C THR A 184 -33.78 -1.08 45.87
N LEU A 185 -34.49 -1.09 44.74
CA LEU A 185 -35.78 -1.78 44.62
C LEU A 185 -35.63 -3.31 44.68
N GLN A 186 -34.55 -3.88 44.15
CA GLN A 186 -34.21 -5.30 44.33
C GLN A 186 -33.98 -5.63 45.81
N LEU A 187 -33.15 -4.85 46.52
CA LEU A 187 -32.91 -5.04 47.95
C LEU A 187 -34.22 -5.02 48.75
N ASN A 188 -35.08 -4.01 48.52
CA ASN A 188 -36.36 -3.88 49.20
C ASN A 188 -37.32 -5.05 48.89
N ARG A 189 -37.34 -5.55 47.64
CA ARG A 189 -38.12 -6.75 47.24
C ARG A 189 -37.67 -8.00 48.01
N ASP A 190 -36.37 -8.12 48.25
CA ASP A 190 -35.76 -9.30 48.86
C ASP A 190 -35.98 -9.29 50.39
N THR A 191 -35.84 -8.13 51.05
CA THR A 191 -36.28 -7.95 52.45
C THR A 191 -37.76 -8.31 52.63
N LEU A 192 -38.64 -7.83 51.75
CA LEU A 192 -40.08 -8.14 51.80
C LEU A 192 -40.37 -9.64 51.56
N HIS A 193 -39.54 -10.35 50.79
CA HIS A 193 -39.64 -11.81 50.66
C HIS A 193 -39.23 -12.53 51.95
N GLU A 194 -38.19 -12.06 52.64
CA GLU A 194 -37.75 -12.63 53.92
C GLU A 194 -38.78 -12.38 55.04
N GLU A 195 -39.40 -11.20 55.07
CA GLU A 195 -40.53 -10.88 55.96
C GLU A 195 -41.74 -11.79 55.68
N LEU A 196 -42.13 -11.95 54.41
CA LEU A 196 -43.24 -12.84 54.03
C LEU A 196 -42.96 -14.31 54.37
N ALA A 197 -41.72 -14.78 54.21
CA ALA A 197 -41.32 -16.13 54.59
C ALA A 197 -41.38 -16.33 56.11
N ASN A 198 -40.90 -15.37 56.90
CA ASN A 198 -41.01 -15.39 58.36
C ASN A 198 -42.48 -15.42 58.82
N LEU A 199 -43.33 -14.57 58.24
CA LEU A 199 -44.76 -14.53 58.56
C LEU A 199 -45.50 -15.82 58.17
N GLN A 200 -45.14 -16.45 57.04
CA GLN A 200 -45.65 -17.79 56.71
C GLN A 200 -45.17 -18.85 57.70
N GLY A 201 -43.93 -18.80 58.14
CA GLY A 201 -43.38 -19.67 59.20
C GLY A 201 -44.17 -19.55 60.50
N GLN A 202 -44.32 -18.33 61.02
CA GLN A 202 -45.09 -18.04 62.24
C GLN A 202 -46.55 -18.51 62.11
N LEU A 203 -47.22 -18.20 60.99
CA LEU A 203 -48.60 -18.63 60.73
C LEU A 203 -48.72 -20.17 60.63
N SER A 204 -47.70 -20.88 60.16
CA SER A 204 -47.68 -22.35 60.15
C SER A 204 -47.53 -22.93 61.56
N GLN A 205 -46.74 -22.28 62.42
CA GLN A 205 -46.49 -22.68 63.80
C GLN A 205 -47.68 -22.38 64.73
N GLU A 206 -48.41 -21.27 64.52
CA GLU A 206 -49.70 -21.06 65.21
C GLU A 206 -50.72 -22.10 64.78
N LYS A 207 -50.77 -22.45 63.48
CA LYS A 207 -51.70 -23.48 62.97
C LYS A 207 -51.41 -24.88 63.50
N SER A 208 -50.15 -25.27 63.70
CA SER A 208 -49.84 -26.53 64.40
C SER A 208 -50.23 -26.44 65.87
N SER A 209 -49.84 -25.37 66.58
CA SER A 209 -50.14 -25.18 68.00
C SER A 209 -51.65 -25.20 68.30
N LEU A 210 -52.47 -24.55 67.46
CA LEU A 210 -53.93 -24.59 67.55
C LEU A 210 -54.50 -26.00 67.30
N ARG A 211 -53.87 -26.78 66.42
CA ARG A 211 -54.30 -28.14 66.10
C ARG A 211 -53.93 -29.14 67.20
N ASP A 212 -52.76 -28.97 67.81
CA ASP A 212 -52.32 -29.77 68.95
C ASP A 212 -53.23 -29.48 70.16
N LEU A 213 -53.57 -28.22 70.41
CA LEU A 213 -54.55 -27.82 71.42
C LEU A 213 -55.97 -28.36 71.11
N GLN A 214 -56.39 -28.36 69.85
CA GLN A 214 -57.67 -28.98 69.45
C GLN A 214 -57.67 -30.48 69.78
N LEU A 215 -56.60 -31.21 69.47
CA LEU A 215 -56.47 -32.64 69.78
C LEU A 215 -56.46 -32.91 71.29
N GLU A 216 -55.82 -32.06 72.10
CA GLU A 216 -55.90 -32.16 73.57
C GLU A 216 -57.34 -31.97 74.07
N LEU A 217 -58.04 -30.95 73.58
CA LEU A 217 -59.40 -30.64 73.98
C LEU A 217 -60.40 -31.72 73.53
N GLU A 218 -60.24 -32.28 72.34
CA GLU A 218 -61.03 -33.42 71.85
C GLU A 218 -60.78 -34.69 72.69
N GLY A 219 -59.52 -34.98 73.02
CA GLY A 219 -59.17 -36.09 73.92
C GLY A 219 -59.76 -35.93 75.33
N ARG A 220 -59.71 -34.72 75.89
CA ARG A 220 -60.33 -34.39 77.19
C ARG A 220 -61.86 -34.45 77.14
N LEU A 221 -62.47 -34.05 76.03
CA LEU A 221 -63.92 -34.18 75.83
C LEU A 221 -64.35 -35.66 75.79
N GLN A 222 -63.61 -36.51 75.06
CA GLN A 222 -63.86 -37.95 75.02
C GLN A 222 -63.69 -38.62 76.39
N ALA A 223 -62.66 -38.23 77.17
CA ALA A 223 -62.46 -38.72 78.53
C ALA A 223 -63.66 -38.36 79.44
N CYS A 224 -64.11 -37.09 79.43
CA CYS A 224 -65.29 -36.65 80.18
C CYS A 224 -66.58 -37.37 79.72
N GLN A 225 -66.75 -37.64 78.43
CA GLN A 225 -67.89 -38.42 77.93
C GLN A 225 -67.85 -39.87 78.42
N ALA A 226 -66.67 -40.50 78.42
CA ALA A 226 -66.49 -41.84 78.96
C ALA A 226 -66.79 -41.91 80.47
N ASP A 227 -66.36 -40.90 81.25
CA ASP A 227 -66.67 -40.84 82.69
C ASP A 227 -68.15 -40.52 82.97
N LEU A 228 -68.80 -39.67 82.16
CA LEU A 228 -70.25 -39.46 82.24
C LEU A 228 -71.02 -40.75 81.98
N MET A 229 -70.61 -41.55 80.99
CA MET A 229 -71.20 -42.87 80.71
C MET A 229 -70.93 -43.86 81.85
N ARG A 230 -69.69 -43.90 82.39
CA ARG A 230 -69.36 -44.68 83.60
C ARG A 230 -70.14 -44.24 84.84
N SER A 231 -70.54 -42.97 84.93
CA SER A 231 -71.38 -42.46 86.02
C SER A 231 -72.83 -42.89 85.84
N LYS A 232 -73.42 -42.65 84.65
CA LYS A 232 -74.79 -43.07 84.32
C LYS A 232 -75.02 -44.57 84.52
N LEU A 233 -74.06 -45.41 84.13
CA LEU A 233 -74.17 -46.86 84.30
C LEU A 233 -74.18 -47.28 85.78
N ARG A 234 -73.43 -46.56 86.63
CA ARG A 234 -73.43 -46.77 88.10
C ARG A 234 -74.72 -46.25 88.75
N GLU A 235 -75.18 -45.08 88.35
CA GLU A 235 -76.45 -44.49 88.80
C GLU A 235 -77.66 -45.37 88.42
N GLN A 236 -77.71 -45.85 87.18
CA GLN A 236 -78.75 -46.77 86.71
C GLN A 236 -78.73 -48.09 87.48
N LYS A 237 -77.54 -48.63 87.79
CA LYS A 237 -77.42 -49.81 88.67
C LYS A 237 -77.91 -49.51 90.08
N LEU A 238 -77.49 -48.41 90.71
CA LEU A 238 -77.93 -48.05 92.07
C LEU A 238 -79.44 -47.80 92.16
N SER A 239 -80.05 -47.29 91.09
CA SER A 239 -81.51 -47.14 90.98
C SER A 239 -82.22 -48.50 90.95
N GLU A 240 -81.69 -49.47 90.20
CA GLU A 240 -82.19 -50.84 90.13
C GLU A 240 -81.97 -51.62 91.44
N ASP A 241 -80.78 -51.51 92.04
CA ASP A 241 -80.48 -52.09 93.36
C ASP A 241 -81.44 -51.51 94.43
N ASN A 242 -81.72 -50.20 94.41
CA ASN A 242 -82.71 -49.55 95.29
C ASN A 242 -84.15 -50.02 95.01
N ARG A 243 -84.54 -50.25 93.75
CA ARG A 243 -85.86 -50.79 93.39
C ARG A 243 -86.06 -52.18 94.02
N GLN A 244 -85.07 -53.05 93.88
CA GLN A 244 -85.09 -54.39 94.47
C GLN A 244 -85.14 -54.37 96.01
N LEU A 245 -84.39 -53.45 96.65
CA LEU A 245 -84.45 -53.25 98.11
C LEU A 245 -85.82 -52.71 98.57
N GLY A 246 -86.44 -51.80 97.81
CA GLY A 246 -87.79 -51.30 98.08
C GLY A 246 -88.86 -52.39 97.94
N GLU A 247 -88.76 -53.21 96.91
CA GLU A 247 -89.63 -54.38 96.70
C GLU A 247 -89.48 -55.39 97.85
N ARG A 248 -88.25 -55.76 98.24
CA ARG A 248 -88.02 -56.67 99.38
C ARG A 248 -88.46 -56.07 100.72
N THR A 249 -88.38 -54.75 100.89
CA THR A 249 -88.94 -54.07 102.08
C THR A 249 -90.46 -54.21 102.10
N SER A 250 -91.14 -53.98 100.98
CA SER A 250 -92.60 -54.15 100.87
C SER A 250 -93.05 -55.62 101.02
N GLU A 251 -92.21 -56.59 100.69
CA GLU A 251 -92.46 -58.00 101.03
C GLU A 251 -92.36 -58.24 102.54
N LEU A 252 -91.29 -57.78 103.19
CA LEU A 252 -91.10 -57.91 104.64
C LEU A 252 -92.20 -57.19 105.45
N GLU A 253 -92.69 -56.05 104.98
CA GLU A 253 -93.85 -55.35 105.57
C GLU A 253 -95.13 -56.20 105.50
N LYS A 254 -95.38 -56.90 104.38
CA LYS A 254 -96.52 -57.81 104.22
C LYS A 254 -96.37 -59.07 105.07
N GLU A 255 -95.17 -59.64 105.15
CA GLU A 255 -94.83 -60.76 106.04
C GLU A 255 -95.11 -60.35 107.51
N CYS A 256 -94.65 -59.17 107.93
CA CYS A 256 -94.92 -58.62 109.26
C CYS A 256 -96.41 -58.38 109.53
N ALA A 257 -97.15 -57.83 108.55
CA ALA A 257 -98.59 -57.64 108.67
C ALA A 257 -99.36 -58.97 108.79
N SER A 258 -98.95 -60.02 108.08
CA SER A 258 -99.50 -61.38 108.24
C SER A 258 -99.25 -61.91 109.64
N LEU A 259 -98.00 -61.84 110.12
CA LEU A 259 -97.63 -62.29 111.47
C LEU A 259 -98.39 -61.53 112.57
N VAL A 260 -98.68 -60.24 112.40
CA VAL A 260 -99.52 -59.46 113.32
C VAL A 260 -100.99 -59.94 113.29
N LEU A 261 -101.54 -60.31 112.13
CA LEU A 261 -102.89 -60.87 112.01
C LEU A 261 -102.96 -62.29 112.61
N GLU A 262 -101.93 -63.11 112.42
CA GLU A 262 -101.80 -64.45 113.02
C GLU A 262 -101.69 -64.36 114.55
N LEU A 263 -100.82 -63.48 115.07
CA LEU A 263 -100.69 -63.19 116.50
C LEU A 263 -102.01 -62.71 117.10
N LYS A 264 -102.72 -61.80 116.43
CA LYS A 264 -104.04 -61.31 116.87
C LYS A 264 -105.10 -62.40 116.83
N THR A 265 -105.02 -63.33 115.87
CA THR A 265 -105.89 -64.52 115.80
C THR A 265 -105.60 -65.49 116.95
N ALA A 266 -104.33 -65.69 117.31
CA ALA A 266 -103.93 -66.48 118.48
C ALA A 266 -104.38 -65.82 119.80
N GLN A 267 -104.22 -64.50 119.94
CA GLN A 267 -104.74 -63.74 121.09
C GLN A 267 -106.27 -63.84 121.21
N ASN A 268 -107.01 -63.76 120.09
CA ASN A 268 -108.46 -63.90 120.10
C ASN A 268 -108.91 -65.29 120.57
N ARG A 269 -108.20 -66.36 120.15
CA ARG A 269 -108.42 -67.72 120.66
C ARG A 269 -108.13 -67.81 122.15
N TYR A 270 -106.96 -67.34 122.59
CA TYR A 270 -106.61 -67.28 124.02
C TYR A 270 -107.65 -66.51 124.85
N GLN A 271 -108.21 -65.42 124.34
CA GLN A 271 -109.32 -64.68 124.98
C GLN A 271 -110.69 -65.38 124.90
N GLN A 272 -110.88 -66.37 124.03
CA GLN A 272 -112.04 -67.28 124.07
C GLN A 272 -111.80 -68.38 125.11
N GLU A 273 -110.63 -69.01 125.15
CA GLU A 273 -110.23 -69.94 126.23
C GLU A 273 -110.37 -69.29 127.62
N VAL A 274 -109.86 -68.06 127.83
CA VAL A 274 -109.98 -67.35 129.10
C VAL A 274 -111.45 -67.10 129.47
N ARG A 275 -112.29 -66.60 128.55
CA ARG A 275 -113.71 -66.37 128.85
C ARG A 275 -114.48 -67.67 129.09
N ALA A 276 -114.19 -68.73 128.35
CA ALA A 276 -114.76 -70.05 128.61
C ALA A 276 -114.37 -70.54 130.02
N HIS A 277 -113.13 -70.30 130.45
CA HIS A 277 -112.65 -70.65 131.78
C HIS A 277 -113.24 -69.79 132.91
N GLU A 278 -113.56 -68.51 132.63
CA GLU A 278 -114.27 -67.60 133.54
C GLU A 278 -115.77 -67.95 133.66
N GLU A 279 -116.42 -68.34 132.57
CA GLU A 279 -117.84 -68.76 132.58
C GLU A 279 -118.04 -70.12 133.27
N THR A 280 -117.08 -71.06 133.19
CA THR A 280 -117.21 -72.38 133.84
C THR A 280 -117.13 -72.39 135.36
N GLU A 281 -116.60 -71.35 136.00
CA GLU A 281 -116.45 -71.28 137.47
C GLU A 281 -117.71 -70.75 138.20
N LYS A 282 -118.70 -70.17 137.49
CA LYS A 282 -119.74 -69.32 138.11
C LYS A 282 -121.20 -69.64 137.75
N SER A 283 -121.58 -70.92 137.59
CA SER A 283 -123.00 -71.29 137.77
C SER A 283 -123.25 -72.78 138.10
N ARG A 284 -123.85 -73.05 139.27
CA ARG A 284 -124.54 -74.30 139.63
C ARG A 284 -125.66 -74.00 140.62
N LEU A 285 -126.84 -74.63 140.42
CA LEU A 285 -128.08 -74.53 141.24
C LEU A 285 -128.80 -73.15 141.09
N VAL A 286 -130.13 -72.99 140.99
CA VAL A 286 -131.34 -73.85 140.80
C VAL A 286 -132.49 -72.89 140.29
N ASN A 287 -133.67 -73.22 139.72
CA ASN A 287 -134.70 -74.24 139.98
C ASN A 287 -135.64 -74.50 138.76
N ASN A 288 -136.67 -75.32 138.95
CA ASN A 288 -137.88 -75.47 138.10
C ASN A 288 -138.87 -74.25 138.20
N GLU A 289 -140.07 -74.13 137.56
CA GLU A 289 -140.96 -75.11 136.87
C GLU A 289 -142.06 -74.49 135.96
N GLN A 290 -142.71 -75.35 135.15
CA GLN A 290 -144.08 -75.29 134.53
C GLN A 290 -144.29 -74.59 133.16
N ALA A 291 -145.35 -74.88 132.36
CA ALA A 291 -145.98 -76.15 131.92
C ALA A 291 -147.13 -75.86 130.90
N ASN A 292 -147.17 -76.58 129.76
CA ASN A 292 -148.32 -76.73 128.82
C ASN A 292 -149.15 -75.50 128.36
N LEU A 293 -148.89 -74.98 127.14
CA LEU A 293 -149.97 -74.49 126.22
C LEU A 293 -149.62 -74.40 124.71
N GLU A 294 -148.37 -74.56 124.27
CA GLU A 294 -147.94 -73.98 122.97
C GLU A 294 -147.90 -74.90 121.72
N ILE A 295 -148.28 -76.18 121.84
CA ILE A 295 -148.07 -77.19 120.78
C ILE A 295 -148.79 -76.86 119.45
N VAL A 296 -149.84 -76.04 119.45
CA VAL A 296 -150.63 -75.70 118.24
C VAL A 296 -150.13 -74.44 117.51
N LYS A 297 -149.36 -73.55 118.14
CA LYS A 297 -148.83 -72.34 117.46
C LYS A 297 -147.61 -72.64 116.59
N ALA A 298 -146.68 -73.47 117.08
CA ALA A 298 -145.37 -73.70 116.45
C ALA A 298 -145.44 -74.21 114.99
N LEU A 299 -146.45 -75.01 114.65
CA LEU A 299 -146.65 -75.54 113.29
C LEU A 299 -147.15 -74.48 112.29
N LYS A 300 -147.75 -73.38 112.76
CA LYS A 300 -148.24 -72.30 111.88
C LYS A 300 -147.15 -71.29 111.55
N THR A 301 -146.20 -71.06 112.46
CA THR A 301 -145.06 -70.16 112.24
C THR A 301 -144.09 -70.70 111.19
N LYS A 302 -143.70 -71.99 111.28
CA LYS A 302 -142.74 -72.61 110.35
C LYS A 302 -143.16 -72.56 108.88
N LEU A 303 -144.46 -72.64 108.57
CA LEU A 303 -144.97 -72.52 107.20
C LEU A 303 -144.89 -71.07 106.66
N SER A 304 -144.86 -70.07 107.54
CA SER A 304 -144.64 -68.66 107.20
C SER A 304 -143.16 -68.36 106.99
N GLU A 305 -142.30 -68.92 107.86
CA GLU A 305 -140.84 -68.82 107.80
C GLU A 305 -140.29 -69.39 106.49
N GLU A 306 -140.71 -70.60 106.10
CA GLU A 306 -140.27 -71.25 104.85
C GLU A 306 -140.63 -70.45 103.59
N LYS A 307 -141.83 -69.84 103.55
CA LYS A 307 -142.23 -68.96 102.44
C LYS A 307 -141.37 -67.71 102.36
N SER A 308 -141.03 -67.10 103.49
CA SER A 308 -140.15 -65.93 103.56
C SER A 308 -138.70 -66.28 103.17
N ALA A 309 -138.19 -67.41 103.65
CA ALA A 309 -136.86 -67.91 103.29
C ALA A 309 -136.71 -68.14 101.78
N ARG A 310 -137.73 -68.73 101.14
CA ARG A 310 -137.73 -68.98 99.70
C ARG A 310 -137.74 -67.69 98.88
N GLN A 311 -138.61 -66.74 99.19
CA GLN A 311 -138.62 -65.41 98.54
C GLN A 311 -137.27 -64.69 98.68
N LYS A 312 -136.60 -64.84 99.83
CA LYS A 312 -135.26 -64.27 100.07
C LYS A 312 -134.16 -64.95 99.25
N ALA A 313 -134.25 -66.27 99.04
CA ALA A 313 -133.33 -67.02 98.19
C ALA A 313 -133.52 -66.68 96.70
N ASP A 314 -134.76 -66.56 96.23
CA ASP A 314 -135.09 -66.15 94.87
C ASP A 314 -134.55 -64.73 94.58
N PHE A 315 -134.76 -63.78 95.51
CA PHE A 315 -134.21 -62.43 95.43
C PHE A 315 -132.66 -62.39 95.40
N LEU A 316 -132.00 -63.17 96.28
CA LEU A 316 -130.53 -63.26 96.29
C LEU A 316 -129.97 -63.86 94.99
N THR A 317 -130.69 -64.81 94.38
CA THR A 317 -130.31 -65.40 93.09
C THR A 317 -130.41 -64.35 91.98
N GLN A 318 -131.53 -63.61 91.90
CA GLN A 318 -131.71 -62.53 90.92
C GLN A 318 -130.66 -61.41 91.07
N GLU A 319 -130.32 -61.00 92.30
CA GLU A 319 -129.26 -60.01 92.52
C GLU A 319 -127.86 -60.55 92.14
N LYS A 320 -127.61 -61.87 92.28
CA LYS A 320 -126.36 -62.49 91.80
C LYS A 320 -126.32 -62.62 90.28
N GLU A 321 -127.42 -62.96 89.63
CA GLU A 321 -127.54 -62.91 88.16
C GLU A 321 -127.33 -61.48 87.63
N ARG A 322 -127.85 -60.46 88.33
CA ARG A 322 -127.62 -59.04 88.02
C ARG A 322 -126.15 -58.65 88.18
N GLN A 323 -125.48 -59.10 89.25
CA GLN A 323 -124.04 -58.86 89.46
C GLN A 323 -123.17 -59.57 88.42
N ILE A 324 -123.49 -60.82 88.05
CA ILE A 324 -122.80 -61.56 86.98
C ILE A 324 -123.02 -60.89 85.62
N SER A 325 -124.23 -60.40 85.34
CA SER A 325 -124.55 -59.66 84.13
C SER A 325 -123.75 -58.36 84.02
N MET A 326 -123.65 -57.61 85.13
CA MET A 326 -122.84 -56.39 85.23
C MET A 326 -121.35 -56.68 84.98
N LEU A 327 -120.78 -57.68 85.68
CA LEU A 327 -119.39 -58.11 85.46
C LEU A 327 -119.14 -58.65 84.04
N SER A 328 -120.14 -59.23 83.37
CA SER A 328 -120.03 -59.65 81.96
C SER A 328 -119.99 -58.46 81.00
N VAL A 329 -120.62 -57.34 81.33
CA VAL A 329 -120.49 -56.07 80.59
C VAL A 329 -119.13 -55.43 80.86
N ASP A 330 -118.72 -55.32 82.13
CA ASP A 330 -117.43 -54.75 82.53
C ASP A 330 -116.26 -55.53 81.89
N TYR A 331 -116.31 -56.86 81.91
CA TYR A 331 -115.32 -57.72 81.25
C TYR A 331 -115.24 -57.47 79.74
N ARG A 332 -116.38 -57.38 79.04
CA ARG A 332 -116.40 -57.06 77.60
C ARG A 332 -115.85 -55.66 77.33
N GLN A 333 -116.16 -54.68 78.17
CA GLN A 333 -115.67 -53.31 78.04
C GLN A 333 -114.16 -53.21 78.27
N ILE A 334 -113.62 -53.96 79.25
CA ILE A 334 -112.18 -54.10 79.48
C ILE A 334 -111.51 -54.82 78.30
N GLN A 335 -112.11 -55.90 77.78
CA GLN A 335 -111.56 -56.65 76.63
C GLN A 335 -111.53 -55.79 75.35
N GLN A 336 -112.58 -54.99 75.09
CA GLN A 336 -112.60 -54.01 74.00
C GLN A 336 -111.53 -52.92 74.20
N ARG A 337 -111.34 -52.44 75.43
CA ARG A 337 -110.30 -51.45 75.76
C ARG A 337 -108.89 -52.01 75.57
N LEU A 338 -108.65 -53.27 75.93
CA LEU A 338 -107.40 -53.97 75.68
C LEU A 338 -107.14 -54.11 74.17
N GLN A 339 -108.14 -54.60 73.41
CA GLN A 339 -108.02 -54.73 71.95
C GLN A 339 -107.73 -53.39 71.26
N LYS A 340 -108.30 -52.28 71.75
CA LYS A 340 -107.98 -50.92 71.29
C LYS A 340 -106.53 -50.53 71.60
N LEU A 341 -106.07 -50.75 72.83
CA LEU A 341 -104.69 -50.47 73.25
C LEU A 341 -103.65 -51.32 72.48
N GLU A 342 -103.95 -52.59 72.20
CA GLU A 342 -103.10 -53.44 71.35
C GLU A 342 -103.07 -52.97 69.88
N GLY A 343 -104.15 -52.37 69.39
CA GLY A 343 -104.20 -51.73 68.08
C GLY A 343 -103.36 -50.46 68.03
N GLU A 344 -103.50 -49.60 69.04
CA GLU A 344 -102.72 -48.37 69.21
C GLU A 344 -101.22 -48.68 69.38
N HIS A 345 -100.86 -49.68 70.20
CA HIS A 345 -99.48 -50.13 70.35
C HIS A 345 -98.90 -50.68 69.05
N ARG A 346 -99.63 -51.52 68.30
CA ARG A 346 -99.21 -51.99 66.97
C ARG A 346 -99.00 -50.81 66.01
N GLN A 347 -99.89 -49.84 66.00
CA GLN A 347 -99.75 -48.64 65.15
C GLN A 347 -98.51 -47.83 65.54
N GLU A 348 -98.21 -47.68 66.82
CA GLU A 348 -97.03 -46.94 67.30
C GLU A 348 -95.71 -47.68 67.01
N VAL A 349 -95.71 -49.01 67.08
CA VAL A 349 -94.57 -49.85 66.67
C VAL A 349 -94.29 -49.69 65.17
N GLU A 350 -95.31 -49.69 64.30
CA GLU A 350 -95.11 -49.45 62.86
C GLU A 350 -94.68 -48.02 62.55
N LYS A 351 -95.18 -46.99 63.27
CA LYS A 351 -94.64 -45.62 63.19
C LYS A 351 -93.17 -45.58 63.59
N SER A 352 -92.79 -46.24 64.67
CA SER A 352 -91.41 -46.28 65.18
C SER A 352 -90.47 -46.91 64.15
N LYS A 353 -90.86 -48.04 63.52
CA LYS A 353 -90.12 -48.65 62.40
C LYS A 353 -90.00 -47.70 61.20
N ALA A 354 -91.09 -47.03 60.81
CA ALA A 354 -91.08 -46.11 59.68
C ALA A 354 -90.16 -44.89 59.92
N LEU A 355 -90.16 -44.34 61.13
CA LEU A 355 -89.24 -43.28 61.55
C LEU A 355 -87.79 -43.77 61.62
N HIS A 356 -87.55 -45.00 62.06
CA HIS A 356 -86.21 -45.59 62.07
C HIS A 356 -85.65 -45.76 60.65
N ALA A 357 -86.46 -46.29 59.72
CA ALA A 357 -86.08 -46.41 58.31
C ALA A 357 -85.83 -45.04 57.65
N GLN A 358 -86.59 -44.00 58.02
CA GLN A 358 -86.29 -42.62 57.59
C GLN A 358 -84.95 -42.11 58.14
N ILE A 359 -84.63 -42.40 59.41
CA ILE A 359 -83.33 -42.03 60.00
C ILE A 359 -82.17 -42.75 59.29
N GLU A 360 -82.30 -44.04 58.97
CA GLU A 360 -81.29 -44.76 58.18
C GLU A 360 -81.16 -44.20 56.75
N GLN A 361 -82.28 -43.79 56.13
CA GLN A 361 -82.25 -43.14 54.82
C GLN A 361 -81.55 -41.77 54.85
N GLU A 362 -81.76 -40.94 55.89
CA GLU A 362 -81.04 -39.67 56.03
C GLU A 362 -79.58 -39.86 56.43
N LEU A 363 -79.23 -40.89 57.20
CA LEU A 363 -77.84 -41.24 57.50
C LEU A 363 -77.07 -41.69 56.25
N THR A 364 -77.69 -42.52 55.40
CA THR A 364 -77.08 -42.95 54.13
C THR A 364 -76.96 -41.80 53.13
N LYS A 365 -77.98 -40.95 52.98
CA LYS A 365 -77.90 -39.68 52.21
C LYS A 365 -76.77 -38.78 52.71
N LYS A 366 -76.69 -38.56 54.03
CA LYS A 366 -75.62 -37.76 54.65
C LYS A 366 -74.24 -38.34 54.32
N SER A 367 -74.08 -39.66 54.39
CA SER A 367 -72.80 -40.31 54.07
C SER A 367 -72.42 -40.15 52.60
N ALA A 368 -73.38 -40.25 51.67
CA ALA A 368 -73.15 -39.99 50.25
C ALA A 368 -72.74 -38.53 50.00
N LEU A 369 -73.52 -37.55 50.49
CA LEU A 369 -73.21 -36.12 50.39
C LEU A 369 -71.86 -35.75 51.01
N GLN A 370 -71.46 -36.41 52.11
CA GLN A 370 -70.16 -36.21 52.75
C GLN A 370 -69.01 -36.78 51.91
N SER A 371 -69.24 -37.86 51.15
CA SER A 371 -68.29 -38.40 50.18
C SER A 371 -68.18 -37.53 48.93
N GLU A 372 -69.29 -37.02 48.42
CA GLU A 372 -69.33 -36.08 47.28
C GLU A 372 -68.64 -34.76 47.62
N LEU A 373 -68.89 -34.21 48.82
CA LEU A 373 -68.16 -33.05 49.34
C LEU A 373 -66.65 -33.31 49.44
N GLY A 374 -66.25 -34.50 49.89
CA GLY A 374 -64.84 -34.92 49.91
C GLY A 374 -64.22 -34.95 48.51
N ALA A 375 -64.94 -35.48 47.52
CA ALA A 375 -64.51 -35.49 46.12
C ALA A 375 -64.34 -34.06 45.55
N HIS A 376 -65.33 -33.18 45.76
CA HIS A 376 -65.25 -31.79 45.31
C HIS A 376 -64.17 -30.97 46.03
N ILE A 377 -63.85 -31.26 47.29
CA ILE A 377 -62.70 -30.66 47.99
C ILE A 377 -61.37 -31.11 47.36
N SER A 378 -61.26 -32.39 46.98
CA SER A 378 -60.09 -32.93 46.28
C SER A 378 -59.94 -32.31 44.87
N GLU A 379 -61.04 -32.21 44.13
CA GLU A 379 -61.11 -31.56 42.82
C GLU A 379 -60.70 -30.08 42.91
N ALA A 380 -61.25 -29.34 43.87
CA ALA A 380 -60.91 -27.93 44.09
C ALA A 380 -59.45 -27.72 44.51
N THR A 381 -58.83 -28.64 45.26
CA THR A 381 -57.39 -28.56 45.57
C THR A 381 -56.52 -28.90 44.35
N GLN A 382 -56.92 -29.88 43.53
CA GLN A 382 -56.23 -30.20 42.27
C GLN A 382 -56.31 -29.05 41.26
N LEU A 383 -57.47 -28.39 41.13
CA LEU A 383 -57.67 -27.23 40.27
C LEU A 383 -56.82 -26.03 40.73
N ARG A 384 -56.77 -25.72 42.04
CA ARG A 384 -55.89 -24.68 42.59
C ARG A 384 -54.41 -24.97 42.38
N ALA A 385 -53.99 -26.24 42.50
CA ALA A 385 -52.61 -26.63 42.22
C ALA A 385 -52.25 -26.41 40.73
N ARG A 386 -53.18 -26.71 39.82
CA ARG A 386 -53.03 -26.47 38.38
C ARG A 386 -53.06 -24.98 38.01
N GLU A 387 -53.90 -24.18 38.66
CA GLU A 387 -53.92 -22.72 38.55
C GLU A 387 -52.57 -22.12 39.00
N ALA A 388 -52.04 -22.55 40.16
CA ALA A 388 -50.74 -22.12 40.66
C ALA A 388 -49.56 -22.64 39.82
N GLN A 389 -49.72 -23.69 39.02
CA GLN A 389 -48.77 -24.08 37.97
C GLN A 389 -48.86 -23.14 36.77
N LEU A 390 -50.05 -22.96 36.20
CA LEU A 390 -50.29 -22.12 35.02
C LEU A 390 -49.87 -20.65 35.26
N LEU A 391 -50.08 -20.12 36.46
CA LEU A 391 -49.60 -18.78 36.84
C LEU A 391 -48.06 -18.67 36.78
N ARG A 392 -47.33 -19.70 37.23
CA ARG A 392 -45.86 -19.75 37.16
C ARG A 392 -45.35 -19.92 35.74
N GLU A 393 -46.03 -20.71 34.92
CA GLU A 393 -45.74 -20.83 33.48
C GLU A 393 -45.96 -19.49 32.76
N VAL A 394 -47.05 -18.78 33.08
CA VAL A 394 -47.33 -17.44 32.53
C VAL A 394 -46.31 -16.39 32.97
N THR A 395 -45.79 -16.41 34.20
CA THR A 395 -44.69 -15.51 34.60
C THR A 395 -43.40 -15.84 33.87
N LEU A 396 -43.01 -17.12 33.79
CA LEU A 396 -41.81 -17.56 33.07
C LEU A 396 -41.87 -17.19 31.58
N LEU A 397 -43.03 -17.39 30.93
CA LEU A 397 -43.22 -17.01 29.53
C LEU A 397 -43.15 -15.48 29.31
N ARG A 398 -43.58 -14.67 30.28
CA ARG A 398 -43.43 -13.21 30.23
C ARG A 398 -41.98 -12.76 30.45
N GLU A 399 -41.21 -13.47 31.26
CA GLU A 399 -39.79 -13.21 31.48
C GLU A 399 -38.96 -13.61 30.26
N ASN A 400 -39.18 -14.81 29.73
CA ASN A 400 -38.57 -15.26 28.47
C ASN A 400 -38.90 -14.34 27.29
N LYS A 401 -40.17 -13.89 27.17
CA LYS A 401 -40.56 -12.90 26.15
C LYS A 401 -39.74 -11.60 26.29
N ARG A 402 -39.59 -11.09 27.50
CA ARG A 402 -38.84 -9.85 27.78
C ARG A 402 -37.36 -9.98 27.41
N ALA A 403 -36.74 -11.10 27.78
CA ALA A 403 -35.35 -11.40 27.40
C ALA A 403 -35.17 -11.41 25.87
N ILE A 404 -36.08 -12.06 25.14
CA ILE A 404 -36.08 -12.07 23.66
C ILE A 404 -36.33 -10.67 23.07
N GLU A 405 -37.19 -9.85 23.68
CA GLU A 405 -37.39 -8.45 23.25
C GLU A 405 -36.15 -7.57 23.51
N GLU A 406 -35.42 -7.81 24.60
CA GLU A 406 -34.15 -7.14 24.91
C GLU A 406 -33.01 -7.60 23.98
N GLU A 407 -32.90 -8.89 23.68
CA GLU A 407 -31.93 -9.43 22.70
C GLU A 407 -32.23 -8.92 21.29
N LEU A 408 -33.50 -8.88 20.88
CA LEU A 408 -33.91 -8.30 19.60
C LEU A 408 -33.59 -6.80 19.53
N HIS A 409 -33.65 -6.07 20.64
CA HIS A 409 -33.22 -4.68 20.69
C HIS A 409 -31.70 -4.56 20.55
N LYS A 410 -30.91 -5.38 21.26
CA LYS A 410 -29.44 -5.40 21.17
C LYS A 410 -28.99 -5.69 19.74
N LEU A 411 -29.51 -6.75 19.12
CA LEU A 411 -29.23 -7.12 17.73
C LEU A 411 -29.60 -6.01 16.73
N LYS A 412 -30.70 -5.27 16.94
CA LYS A 412 -31.05 -4.11 16.10
C LYS A 412 -30.07 -2.95 16.27
N THR A 413 -29.61 -2.67 17.48
CA THR A 413 -28.59 -1.63 17.71
C THR A 413 -27.22 -2.04 17.15
N GLU A 414 -26.84 -3.32 17.27
CA GLU A 414 -25.63 -3.88 16.68
C GLU A 414 -25.67 -3.80 15.14
N HIS A 415 -26.79 -4.22 14.52
CA HIS A 415 -27.00 -4.08 13.07
C HIS A 415 -26.84 -2.62 12.62
N SER A 416 -27.50 -1.68 13.32
CA SER A 416 -27.40 -0.25 13.01
C SER A 416 -25.99 0.33 13.19
N VAL A 417 -25.16 -0.24 14.06
CA VAL A 417 -23.74 0.14 14.19
C VAL A 417 -22.93 -0.47 13.05
N THR A 418 -23.17 -1.73 12.67
CA THR A 418 -22.50 -2.35 11.52
C THR A 418 -22.87 -1.69 10.19
N ASP A 419 -24.11 -1.22 10.01
CA ASP A 419 -24.51 -0.45 8.83
C ASP A 419 -23.70 0.86 8.70
N LEU A 420 -23.52 1.57 9.83
CA LEU A 420 -22.72 2.80 9.87
C LEU A 420 -21.24 2.53 9.61
N GLN A 421 -20.68 1.47 10.18
CA GLN A 421 -19.29 1.05 9.93
C GLN A 421 -19.06 0.61 8.47
N MET A 422 -20.00 -0.16 7.90
CA MET A 422 -19.96 -0.56 6.49
C MET A 422 -20.02 0.65 5.57
N LYS A 423 -20.84 1.66 5.90
CA LYS A 423 -20.87 2.92 5.16
C LYS A 423 -19.56 3.69 5.30
N GLU A 424 -19.01 3.84 6.51
CA GLU A 424 -17.75 4.55 6.73
C GLU A 424 -16.59 3.90 5.96
N LEU A 425 -16.52 2.55 5.95
CA LEU A 425 -15.56 1.79 5.14
C LEU A 425 -15.77 1.97 3.64
N GLN A 426 -17.01 2.14 3.17
CA GLN A 426 -17.30 2.46 1.77
C GLN A 426 -16.86 3.90 1.42
N ASP A 427 -17.23 4.89 2.24
CA ASP A 427 -16.85 6.29 2.06
C ASP A 427 -15.30 6.43 2.06
N GLN A 428 -14.59 5.67 2.91
CA GLN A 428 -13.12 5.56 2.91
C GLN A 428 -12.58 4.88 1.64
N LEU A 429 -13.19 3.79 1.17
CA LEU A 429 -12.79 3.09 -0.05
C LEU A 429 -12.97 3.96 -1.31
N GLU A 430 -14.02 4.76 -1.38
CA GLU A 430 -14.25 5.71 -2.47
C GLU A 430 -13.19 6.84 -2.47
N ALA A 431 -12.78 7.32 -1.28
CA ALA A 431 -11.67 8.26 -1.14
C ALA A 431 -10.32 7.67 -1.58
N GLU A 432 -10.01 6.44 -1.16
CA GLU A 432 -8.78 5.72 -1.59
C GLU A 432 -8.78 5.44 -3.10
N GLN A 433 -9.92 5.14 -3.71
CA GLN A 433 -10.03 5.00 -5.18
C GLN A 433 -9.78 6.34 -5.89
N TYR A 434 -10.24 7.46 -5.32
CA TYR A 434 -9.96 8.80 -5.84
C TYR A 434 -8.46 9.14 -5.76
N PHE A 435 -7.82 8.95 -4.61
CA PHE A 435 -6.36 9.14 -4.47
C PHE A 435 -5.55 8.20 -5.37
N SER A 436 -5.93 6.93 -5.46
CA SER A 436 -5.32 5.96 -6.37
C SER A 436 -5.42 6.40 -7.84
N THR A 437 -6.50 7.08 -8.22
CA THR A 437 -6.69 7.65 -9.56
C THR A 437 -5.80 8.87 -9.77
N LEU A 438 -5.76 9.81 -8.81
CA LEU A 438 -4.86 10.97 -8.87
C LEU A 438 -3.38 10.56 -8.99
N TYR A 439 -2.90 9.61 -8.18
CA TYR A 439 -1.53 9.12 -8.27
C TYR A 439 -1.22 8.39 -9.59
N LYS A 440 -2.20 7.71 -10.19
CA LYS A 440 -2.05 7.12 -11.53
C LYS A 440 -1.90 8.18 -12.62
N THR A 441 -2.71 9.25 -12.55
CA THR A 441 -2.63 10.40 -13.46
C THR A 441 -1.29 11.13 -13.30
N GLN A 442 -0.91 11.50 -12.07
CA GLN A 442 0.37 12.15 -11.80
C GLN A 442 1.57 11.31 -12.26
N ALA A 443 1.52 9.99 -12.06
CA ALA A 443 2.57 9.09 -12.55
C ALA A 443 2.58 8.95 -14.09
N ALA A 444 1.46 9.22 -14.79
CA ALA A 444 1.40 9.28 -16.25
C ALA A 444 1.95 10.60 -16.78
N GLU A 445 1.53 11.74 -16.21
CA GLU A 445 2.05 13.08 -16.50
C GLU A 445 3.58 13.13 -16.31
N LEU A 446 4.09 12.59 -15.21
CA LEU A 446 5.54 12.50 -14.96
C LEU A 446 6.28 11.53 -15.91
N ARG A 447 5.59 10.56 -16.53
CA ARG A 447 6.20 9.73 -17.59
C ARG A 447 6.23 10.49 -18.91
N GLU A 448 5.15 11.18 -19.28
CA GLU A 448 5.06 12.01 -20.47
C GLU A 448 6.11 13.14 -20.44
N GLU A 449 6.27 13.83 -19.30
CA GLU A 449 7.34 14.80 -19.09
C GLU A 449 8.75 14.21 -19.26
N VAL A 450 8.98 12.97 -18.80
CA VAL A 450 10.29 12.30 -18.95
C VAL A 450 10.53 11.86 -20.39
N GLU A 451 9.50 11.41 -21.10
CA GLU A 451 9.58 11.06 -22.52
C GLU A 451 9.83 12.31 -23.39
N ASP A 452 9.17 13.44 -23.14
CA ASP A 452 9.38 14.69 -23.87
C ASP A 452 10.74 15.31 -23.59
N ARG A 453 11.20 15.31 -22.32
CA ARG A 453 12.59 15.67 -21.99
C ARG A 453 13.60 14.73 -22.65
N GLY A 454 13.26 13.46 -22.82
CA GLY A 454 14.05 12.47 -23.55
C GLY A 454 14.16 12.77 -25.05
N LYS A 455 13.05 13.15 -25.70
CA LYS A 455 13.02 13.59 -27.10
C LYS A 455 13.91 14.82 -27.32
N GLY A 456 13.71 15.87 -26.51
CA GLY A 456 14.53 17.09 -26.60
C GLY A 456 16.01 16.86 -26.29
N ALA A 457 16.35 15.91 -25.40
CA ALA A 457 17.74 15.53 -25.16
C ALA A 457 18.36 14.80 -26.37
N ALA A 458 17.60 13.97 -27.08
CA ALA A 458 18.06 13.30 -28.30
C ALA A 458 18.24 14.28 -29.46
N GLU A 459 17.32 15.23 -29.65
CA GLU A 459 17.42 16.32 -30.64
C GLU A 459 18.69 17.17 -30.40
N LEU A 460 18.94 17.58 -29.15
CA LEU A 460 20.17 18.30 -28.78
C LEU A 460 21.45 17.45 -28.96
N GLU A 461 21.37 16.13 -28.84
CA GLU A 461 22.50 15.22 -29.09
C GLU A 461 22.78 15.06 -30.60
N GLU A 462 21.75 15.07 -31.45
CA GLU A 462 21.87 15.11 -32.91
C GLU A 462 22.40 16.46 -33.42
N GLU A 463 21.92 17.59 -32.87
CA GLU A 463 22.47 18.92 -33.14
C GLU A 463 23.95 19.01 -32.73
N ARG A 464 24.30 18.52 -31.53
CA ARG A 464 25.69 18.47 -31.05
C ARG A 464 26.57 17.61 -31.95
N GLY A 465 26.08 16.45 -32.41
CA GLY A 465 26.77 15.60 -33.38
C GLY A 465 27.00 16.30 -34.72
N SER A 466 25.97 16.98 -35.23
CA SER A 466 26.02 17.75 -36.48
C SER A 466 27.01 18.92 -36.40
N LEU A 467 27.00 19.67 -35.30
CA LEU A 467 27.96 20.76 -35.05
C LEU A 467 29.39 20.25 -34.87
N ALA A 468 29.59 19.11 -34.20
CA ALA A 468 30.90 18.47 -34.07
C ALA A 468 31.46 18.03 -35.44
N HIS A 469 30.60 17.51 -36.33
CA HIS A 469 30.99 17.16 -37.69
C HIS A 469 31.31 18.40 -38.55
N GLN A 470 30.52 19.47 -38.45
CA GLN A 470 30.82 20.75 -39.11
C GLN A 470 32.14 21.35 -38.62
N LEU A 471 32.43 21.28 -37.32
CA LEU A 471 33.71 21.70 -36.74
C LEU A 471 34.87 20.85 -37.27
N GLN A 472 34.71 19.53 -37.38
CA GLN A 472 35.72 18.64 -37.95
C GLN A 472 36.03 18.99 -39.41
N ILE A 473 35.02 19.31 -40.22
CA ILE A 473 35.19 19.80 -41.61
C ILE A 473 35.90 21.16 -41.63
N ALA A 474 35.56 22.07 -40.70
CA ALA A 474 36.20 23.37 -40.61
C ALA A 474 37.69 23.28 -40.21
N LEU A 475 38.02 22.41 -39.26
CA LEU A 475 39.40 22.11 -38.87
C LEU A 475 40.20 21.52 -40.03
N ALA A 476 39.69 20.47 -40.69
CA ALA A 476 40.37 19.86 -41.83
C ALA A 476 40.60 20.85 -43.00
N ARG A 477 39.68 21.81 -43.20
CA ARG A 477 39.89 22.93 -44.14
C ARG A 477 40.99 23.87 -43.67
N ALA A 478 40.97 24.30 -42.41
CA ALA A 478 41.99 25.19 -41.84
C ALA A 478 43.40 24.56 -41.89
N ASP A 479 43.51 23.26 -41.59
CA ASP A 479 44.77 22.50 -41.70
C ASP A 479 45.26 22.44 -43.16
N SER A 480 44.35 22.17 -44.11
CA SER A 480 44.69 22.16 -45.54
C SER A 480 45.12 23.54 -46.07
N GLU A 481 44.53 24.62 -45.56
CA GLU A 481 44.90 25.99 -45.93
C GLU A 481 46.23 26.39 -45.27
N ALA A 482 46.47 26.00 -44.02
CA ALA A 482 47.76 26.21 -43.34
C ALA A 482 48.90 25.48 -44.07
N LEU A 483 48.67 24.23 -44.50
CA LEU A 483 49.63 23.49 -45.33
C LEU A 483 49.87 24.18 -46.68
N ALA A 484 48.81 24.64 -47.36
CA ALA A 484 48.93 25.37 -48.62
C ALA A 484 49.70 26.70 -48.48
N ARG A 485 49.48 27.43 -47.38
CA ARG A 485 50.27 28.63 -47.04
C ARG A 485 51.73 28.28 -46.78
N SER A 486 52.02 27.24 -45.99
CA SER A 486 53.39 26.80 -45.71
C SER A 486 54.16 26.46 -46.99
N ILE A 487 53.53 25.74 -47.94
CA ILE A 487 54.13 25.41 -49.24
C ILE A 487 54.38 26.67 -50.08
N ALA A 488 53.45 27.64 -50.04
CA ALA A 488 53.63 28.92 -50.73
C ALA A 488 54.74 29.78 -50.10
N GLU A 489 54.85 29.80 -48.78
CA GLU A 489 55.91 30.49 -48.03
C GLU A 489 57.29 29.87 -48.30
N GLU A 490 57.42 28.54 -48.29
CA GLU A 490 58.65 27.84 -48.73
C GLU A 490 59.01 28.17 -50.18
N THR A 491 58.02 28.18 -51.09
CA THR A 491 58.22 28.54 -52.50
C THR A 491 58.71 29.99 -52.66
N ILE A 492 58.18 30.94 -51.88
CA ILE A 492 58.63 32.34 -51.86
C ILE A 492 60.07 32.42 -51.34
N ILE A 493 60.38 31.72 -50.25
CA ILE A 493 61.72 31.66 -49.66
C ILE A 493 62.76 31.12 -50.66
N ASP A 494 62.42 30.09 -51.45
CA ASP A 494 63.31 29.56 -52.48
C ASP A 494 63.45 30.49 -53.70
N LEU A 495 62.40 31.20 -54.09
CA LEU A 495 62.48 32.26 -55.11
C LEU A 495 63.32 33.46 -54.64
N GLU A 496 63.30 33.80 -53.35
CA GLU A 496 64.17 34.82 -52.75
C GLU A 496 65.63 34.37 -52.69
N LYS A 497 65.90 33.08 -52.43
CA LYS A 497 67.24 32.48 -52.56
C LYS A 497 67.73 32.53 -54.01
N GLU A 498 66.92 32.14 -55.00
CA GLU A 498 67.36 32.23 -56.40
C GLU A 498 67.61 33.69 -56.80
N LYS A 499 66.69 34.61 -56.48
CA LYS A 499 66.84 36.04 -56.75
C LYS A 499 68.15 36.59 -56.16
N THR A 500 68.44 36.31 -54.89
CA THR A 500 69.68 36.80 -54.25
C THR A 500 70.93 36.17 -54.86
N MET A 501 70.88 34.90 -55.29
CA MET A 501 71.94 34.28 -56.09
C MET A 501 72.13 34.99 -57.45
N ARG A 502 71.05 35.29 -58.19
CA ARG A 502 71.12 36.04 -59.46
C ARG A 502 71.68 37.45 -59.28
N GLU A 503 71.31 38.13 -58.20
CA GLU A 503 71.85 39.45 -57.86
C GLU A 503 73.35 39.41 -57.55
N LEU A 504 73.87 38.31 -56.97
CA LEU A 504 75.30 38.08 -56.77
C LEU A 504 76.00 37.72 -58.10
N GLU A 505 75.45 36.81 -58.91
CA GLU A 505 75.97 36.47 -60.25
C GLU A 505 76.13 37.73 -61.14
N LEU A 506 75.11 38.59 -61.13
CA LEU A 506 75.10 39.86 -61.86
C LEU A 506 76.13 40.84 -61.29
N ARG A 507 76.26 40.95 -59.97
CA ARG A 507 77.24 41.83 -59.30
C ARG A 507 78.67 41.40 -59.58
N ASP A 508 78.95 40.10 -59.59
CA ASP A 508 80.27 39.57 -59.95
C ASP A 508 80.57 39.69 -61.45
N SER A 509 79.54 39.67 -62.30
CA SER A 509 79.69 40.05 -63.71
C SER A 509 80.03 41.55 -63.87
N GLN A 510 79.30 42.43 -63.18
CA GLN A 510 79.56 43.87 -63.16
C GLN A 510 80.95 44.21 -62.59
N ASN A 511 81.39 43.53 -61.53
CA ASN A 511 82.71 43.71 -60.94
C ASN A 511 83.82 43.24 -61.90
N ARG A 512 83.65 42.11 -62.59
CA ARG A 512 84.58 41.68 -63.66
C ARG A 512 84.66 42.71 -64.79
N HIS A 513 83.51 43.18 -65.29
CA HIS A 513 83.50 44.21 -66.34
C HIS A 513 84.08 45.55 -65.89
N ARG A 514 83.93 45.95 -64.62
CA ARG A 514 84.63 47.11 -64.05
C ARG A 514 86.15 46.89 -64.04
N ASN A 515 86.62 45.77 -63.48
CA ASN A 515 88.05 45.46 -63.44
C ASN A 515 88.67 45.38 -64.85
N ASP A 516 87.94 44.85 -65.84
CA ASP A 516 88.36 44.84 -67.26
C ASP A 516 88.44 46.25 -67.86
N LEU A 517 87.53 47.16 -67.49
CA LEU A 517 87.55 48.56 -67.89
C LEU A 517 88.71 49.30 -67.23
N ASP A 518 88.88 49.16 -65.91
CA ASP A 518 89.97 49.77 -65.15
C ASP A 518 91.34 49.30 -65.68
N SER A 519 91.47 48.02 -66.03
CA SER A 519 92.67 47.44 -66.68
C SER A 519 92.92 47.99 -68.09
N LYS A 520 91.86 48.21 -68.87
CA LYS A 520 91.97 48.85 -70.21
C LYS A 520 92.28 50.34 -70.10
N GLU A 521 91.77 51.03 -69.09
CA GLU A 521 92.07 52.44 -68.84
C GLU A 521 93.51 52.62 -68.33
N PHE A 522 93.99 51.74 -67.44
CA PHE A 522 95.42 51.68 -67.07
C PHE A 522 96.31 51.44 -68.30
N THR A 523 95.91 50.51 -69.19
CA THR A 523 96.63 50.24 -70.44
C THR A 523 96.62 51.45 -71.38
N LEU A 524 95.48 52.15 -71.52
CA LEU A 524 95.37 53.39 -72.29
C LEU A 524 96.20 54.52 -71.70
N ASN A 525 96.31 54.63 -70.37
CA ASN A 525 97.12 55.64 -69.71
C ASN A 525 98.62 55.35 -69.88
N ASN A 526 99.06 54.09 -69.74
CA ASN A 526 100.43 53.70 -70.13
C ASN A 526 100.72 54.02 -71.60
N LEU A 527 99.79 53.75 -72.52
CA LEU A 527 99.95 54.08 -73.94
C LEU A 527 100.02 55.61 -74.18
N ARG A 528 99.24 56.42 -73.45
CA ARG A 528 99.32 57.90 -73.47
C ARG A 528 100.63 58.41 -72.89
N GLU A 529 101.16 57.78 -71.84
CA GLU A 529 102.46 58.14 -71.28
C GLU A 529 103.60 57.83 -72.26
N VAL A 530 103.57 56.66 -72.91
CA VAL A 530 104.50 56.32 -74.00
C VAL A 530 104.33 57.25 -75.22
N GLU A 531 103.11 57.61 -75.59
CA GLU A 531 102.83 58.60 -76.64
C GLU A 531 103.43 59.98 -76.27
N ASN A 532 103.30 60.42 -75.03
CA ASN A 532 103.85 61.67 -74.54
C ASN A 532 105.38 61.63 -74.39
N GLU A 533 105.98 60.48 -74.05
CA GLU A 533 107.42 60.28 -74.17
C GLU A 533 107.90 60.37 -75.62
N LEU A 534 107.18 59.75 -76.56
CA LEU A 534 107.52 59.79 -77.98
C LEU A 534 107.39 61.22 -78.55
N LYS A 535 106.38 61.99 -78.11
CA LYS A 535 106.28 63.43 -78.42
C LYS A 535 107.48 64.21 -77.86
N LYS A 536 107.84 64.04 -76.59
CA LYS A 536 109.04 64.68 -76.00
C LYS A 536 110.33 64.29 -76.72
N LYS A 537 110.47 63.03 -77.12
CA LYS A 537 111.61 62.52 -77.93
C LYS A 537 111.61 63.13 -79.33
N MET A 538 110.45 63.35 -79.94
CA MET A 538 110.29 64.03 -81.24
C MET A 538 110.59 65.53 -81.15
N GLU A 539 110.12 66.22 -80.09
CA GLU A 539 110.44 67.62 -79.79
C GLU A 539 111.94 67.80 -79.54
N GLN A 540 112.57 66.89 -78.77
CA GLN A 540 114.01 66.87 -78.59
C GLN A 540 114.75 66.65 -79.92
N LEU A 541 114.33 65.69 -80.75
CA LEU A 541 114.94 65.46 -82.07
C LEU A 541 114.76 66.62 -83.05
N ILE A 542 113.66 67.38 -82.96
CA ILE A 542 113.49 68.63 -83.72
C ILE A 542 114.50 69.67 -83.24
N LYS A 543 114.63 69.85 -81.92
CA LYS A 543 115.58 70.78 -81.31
C LYS A 543 117.03 70.41 -81.63
N ASP A 544 117.38 69.12 -81.56
CA ASP A 544 118.67 68.58 -81.98
C ASP A 544 118.93 68.85 -83.48
N ASN A 545 117.89 68.81 -84.32
CA ASN A 545 117.99 69.16 -85.75
C ASN A 545 118.25 70.66 -85.95
N GLU A 546 117.63 71.53 -85.17
CA GLU A 546 117.85 72.98 -85.19
C GLU A 546 119.24 73.35 -84.65
N GLU A 547 119.69 72.72 -83.57
CA GLU A 547 121.04 72.87 -83.02
C GLU A 547 122.10 72.35 -84.01
N LEU A 548 121.88 71.21 -84.68
CA LEU A 548 122.77 70.70 -85.76
C LEU A 548 122.77 71.59 -87.01
N ARG A 549 121.64 72.21 -87.38
CA ARG A 549 121.58 73.21 -88.49
C ARG A 549 122.33 74.50 -88.13
N SER A 550 122.24 74.93 -86.88
CA SER A 550 123.00 76.07 -86.35
C SER A 550 124.51 75.78 -86.38
N GLN A 551 124.91 74.59 -85.93
CA GLN A 551 126.31 74.12 -85.98
C GLN A 551 126.83 74.00 -87.42
N LEU A 552 126.02 73.52 -88.37
CA LEU A 552 126.39 73.43 -89.79
C LEU A 552 126.75 74.77 -90.43
N ASN A 553 126.08 75.87 -90.07
CA ASN A 553 126.41 77.21 -90.57
C ASN A 553 127.71 77.78 -89.96
N ILE A 554 128.12 77.33 -88.77
CA ILE A 554 129.31 77.84 -88.07
C ILE A 554 130.56 77.01 -88.43
N ILE A 555 130.38 75.70 -88.67
CA ILE A 555 131.48 74.76 -88.97
C ILE A 555 132.04 74.93 -90.40
N GLN A 556 131.37 75.69 -91.28
CA GLN A 556 131.85 75.89 -92.65
C GLN A 556 133.06 76.84 -92.78
N GLU A 557 133.38 77.67 -91.77
CA GLU A 557 134.41 78.72 -91.91
C GLU A 557 135.67 78.55 -91.03
N GLU A 558 135.61 77.92 -89.84
CA GLU A 558 136.77 77.79 -88.93
C GLU A 558 137.41 76.39 -88.83
N SER A 559 138.10 75.98 -89.91
CA SER A 559 138.91 74.75 -89.91
C SER A 559 140.35 74.97 -89.40
N LYS A 560 140.59 74.93 -88.06
CA LYS A 560 141.94 74.66 -87.47
C LYS A 560 141.97 74.32 -85.95
N LYS A 561 142.34 73.05 -85.65
CA LYS A 561 143.04 72.49 -84.45
C LYS A 561 142.27 71.99 -83.18
N ASN A 562 142.22 70.65 -83.05
CA ASN A 562 142.60 69.77 -81.90
C ASN A 562 141.95 69.88 -80.48
N PHE A 563 142.04 68.91 -79.52
CA PHE A 563 141.94 67.42 -79.48
C PHE A 563 142.09 66.90 -78.00
N ILE A 564 141.32 65.86 -77.56
CA ILE A 564 141.30 65.14 -76.22
C ILE A 564 141.01 66.00 -74.94
N GLU A 565 140.53 65.50 -73.77
CA GLU A 565 140.94 64.35 -72.90
C GLU A 565 139.85 63.87 -71.87
N GLU A 566 140.08 62.78 -71.12
CA GLU A 566 139.37 62.20 -69.91
C GLU A 566 137.81 62.25 -69.76
N LEU A 567 137.02 61.20 -69.55
CA LEU A 567 137.12 59.72 -69.55
C LEU A 567 137.60 58.86 -68.34
N GLU A 568 137.61 59.31 -67.07
CA GLU A 568 137.95 58.36 -65.96
C GLU A 568 137.30 58.50 -64.55
N LYS A 569 136.01 58.88 -64.41
CA LYS A 569 135.36 58.97 -63.07
C LYS A 569 134.19 58.02 -62.80
N LEU A 570 134.56 56.83 -62.30
CA LEU A 570 134.02 56.13 -61.11
C LEU A 570 132.48 56.15 -60.92
N ARG A 571 131.72 55.04 -61.08
CA ARG A 571 131.98 53.63 -60.68
C ARG A 571 132.09 53.38 -59.15
N LYS A 572 131.47 54.23 -58.31
CA LYS A 572 131.31 54.03 -56.84
C LYS A 572 129.89 54.33 -56.37
N GLN A 573 129.45 53.60 -55.33
CA GLN A 573 128.31 53.83 -54.38
C GLN A 573 127.18 52.79 -54.29
N LEU A 574 127.46 51.52 -54.60
CA LEU A 574 126.68 50.36 -54.13
C LEU A 574 126.90 50.14 -52.60
N LYS A 575 126.38 51.02 -51.72
CA LYS A 575 126.80 50.99 -50.30
C LYS A 575 125.85 51.58 -49.21
N GLN A 576 124.53 51.49 -49.35
CA GLN A 576 123.60 52.09 -48.37
C GLN A 576 122.42 51.19 -47.90
N GLU A 577 122.55 49.87 -48.01
CA GLU A 577 121.51 48.87 -47.66
C GLU A 577 121.73 48.22 -46.26
N GLN A 578 122.14 48.99 -45.24
CA GLN A 578 122.47 48.44 -43.91
C GLN A 578 122.12 49.33 -42.69
N LEU A 579 121.17 50.27 -42.78
CA LEU A 579 120.83 51.13 -41.62
C LEU A 579 119.35 51.50 -41.47
N LEU A 580 118.53 50.56 -40.95
CA LEU A 580 117.74 50.73 -39.71
C LEU A 580 116.70 49.60 -39.53
N LYS A 581 116.89 48.76 -38.49
CA LYS A 581 115.81 47.95 -37.89
C LYS A 581 115.39 48.58 -36.56
N ALA A 582 114.27 49.29 -36.55
CA ALA A 582 113.58 49.79 -35.36
C ALA A 582 112.11 50.09 -35.76
N GLN A 583 111.07 49.78 -35.00
CA GLN A 583 110.96 49.41 -33.58
C GLN A 583 109.89 48.31 -33.33
N ALA A 584 109.81 47.84 -32.08
CA ALA A 584 108.60 47.31 -31.41
C ALA A 584 107.92 46.03 -31.97
N VAL A 585 108.54 44.88 -31.70
CA VAL A 585 107.81 43.62 -31.48
C VAL A 585 107.50 43.46 -29.98
N ASN A 586 106.28 43.06 -29.63
CA ASN A 586 105.82 42.52 -28.33
C ASN A 586 106.36 43.11 -27.01
N LYS A 587 105.54 43.89 -26.29
CA LYS A 587 105.21 43.65 -24.86
C LYS A 587 104.06 44.53 -24.37
N LEU A 588 103.38 44.08 -23.31
CA LEU A 588 102.24 44.70 -22.62
C LEU A 588 100.97 44.83 -23.52
N ALA A 589 99.89 44.07 -23.35
CA ALA A 589 99.55 43.08 -22.32
C ALA A 589 99.53 43.61 -20.88
N GLU A 590 98.60 44.54 -20.56
CA GLU A 590 97.73 44.42 -19.38
C GLU A 590 96.55 45.44 -19.38
N ILE A 591 95.32 44.91 -19.30
CA ILE A 591 94.22 45.31 -18.39
C ILE A 591 93.99 46.84 -18.13
N MET A 592 92.93 47.46 -18.71
CA MET A 592 91.74 48.03 -17.99
C MET A 592 90.82 48.99 -18.81
N ASN A 593 89.50 48.71 -18.77
CA ASN A 593 88.36 49.65 -19.00
C ASN A 593 88.22 50.28 -20.42
N ARG A 594 87.07 50.79 -20.94
CA ARG A 594 85.73 51.23 -20.46
C ARG A 594 84.63 50.69 -21.43
N LYS A 595 83.39 50.32 -21.07
CA LYS A 595 82.22 51.12 -20.55
C LYS A 595 81.77 52.17 -21.60
N ASP A 596 80.52 52.25 -22.10
CA ASP A 596 79.18 52.16 -21.44
C ASP A 596 77.98 51.96 -22.43
N ASN A 597 76.80 51.51 -21.93
CA ASN A 597 75.40 51.87 -22.31
C ASN A 597 74.79 51.69 -23.75
N THR A 598 73.45 51.60 -24.01
CA THR A 598 72.23 51.04 -23.32
C THR A 598 70.95 51.13 -24.19
N THR A 599 69.87 50.41 -23.79
CA THR A 599 68.40 50.63 -24.00
C THR A 599 67.69 49.76 -25.06
N LYS A 600 66.40 49.34 -24.92
CA LYS A 600 65.32 49.57 -23.92
C LYS A 600 64.26 48.42 -24.00
N GLY A 601 63.59 48.01 -22.92
CA GLY A 601 62.45 47.07 -23.01
C GLY A 601 61.82 46.62 -21.67
N LYS A 602 60.68 47.21 -21.27
CA LYS A 602 60.02 47.03 -19.95
C LYS A 602 59.15 45.75 -19.85
N SER A 603 59.11 45.14 -18.65
CA SER A 603 57.86 44.97 -17.86
C SER A 603 58.19 44.59 -16.39
N LYS A 604 57.23 44.71 -15.45
CA LYS A 604 57.46 44.50 -14.00
C LYS A 604 56.16 44.13 -13.26
N VAL A 605 56.22 43.15 -12.36
CA VAL A 605 55.10 42.72 -11.48
C VAL A 605 55.48 42.93 -10.00
N SER A 606 54.50 43.07 -9.11
CA SER A 606 54.66 43.62 -7.75
C SER A 606 54.83 42.58 -6.63
N SER A 607 55.53 42.96 -5.57
CA SER A 607 55.82 42.12 -4.39
C SER A 607 54.67 42.09 -3.34
N ALA A 608 53.50 42.65 -3.65
CA ALA A 608 52.41 42.79 -2.68
C ALA A 608 51.58 41.52 -2.49
N ASP A 609 51.32 40.77 -3.56
CA ASP A 609 50.27 39.73 -3.57
C ASP A 609 50.65 38.42 -2.86
N LEU A 610 51.95 38.11 -2.78
CA LEU A 610 52.44 36.86 -2.17
C LEU A 610 51.97 36.71 -0.70
N ARG A 611 52.11 37.79 0.08
CA ARG A 611 51.76 37.81 1.52
C ARG A 611 50.25 37.79 1.79
N ARG A 612 49.42 38.03 0.77
CA ARG A 612 47.96 37.92 0.86
C ARG A 612 47.57 36.44 0.76
N LYS A 613 48.11 35.74 -0.26
CA LYS A 613 47.85 34.32 -0.51
C LYS A 613 48.31 33.39 0.61
N GLU A 614 49.40 33.70 1.33
CA GLU A 614 49.84 32.88 2.48
C GLU A 614 48.83 32.88 3.65
N LYS A 615 48.21 34.03 3.95
CA LYS A 615 47.17 34.12 5.00
C LYS A 615 45.86 33.44 4.55
N GLU A 616 45.50 33.63 3.30
CA GLU A 616 44.32 33.06 2.66
C GLU A 616 44.41 31.52 2.62
N CYS A 617 45.57 30.97 2.25
CA CYS A 617 45.83 29.53 2.26
C CYS A 617 45.69 28.91 3.67
N ARG A 618 46.21 29.56 4.72
CA ARG A 618 46.02 29.09 6.11
C ARG A 618 44.56 29.13 6.55
N LYS A 619 43.80 30.16 6.16
CA LYS A 619 42.37 30.28 6.47
C LYS A 619 41.56 29.17 5.78
N LEU A 620 41.77 28.98 4.47
CA LEU A 620 41.14 27.90 3.69
C LEU A 620 41.49 26.51 4.22
N GLN A 621 42.71 26.30 4.73
CA GLN A 621 43.09 25.02 5.32
C GLN A 621 42.45 24.78 6.70
N GLN A 622 42.18 25.84 7.48
CA GLN A 622 41.43 25.74 8.74
C GLN A 622 39.94 25.49 8.47
N GLU A 623 39.35 26.15 7.48
CA GLU A 623 37.98 25.93 7.01
C GLU A 623 37.80 24.50 6.46
N LEU A 624 38.72 24.02 5.63
CA LEU A 624 38.76 22.62 5.17
C LEU A 624 38.87 21.60 6.32
N THR A 625 39.46 21.97 7.46
CA THR A 625 39.53 21.09 8.63
C THR A 625 38.20 21.08 9.39
N GLN A 626 37.57 22.24 9.58
CA GLN A 626 36.24 22.34 10.20
C GLN A 626 35.16 21.62 9.38
N GLU A 627 35.19 21.72 8.05
CA GLU A 627 34.19 21.04 7.21
C GLU A 627 34.36 19.51 7.20
N ARG A 628 35.59 19.01 7.41
CA ARG A 628 35.85 17.58 7.67
C ARG A 628 35.31 17.14 9.03
N GLU A 629 35.43 17.98 10.05
CA GLU A 629 34.87 17.70 11.38
C GLU A 629 33.33 17.68 11.36
N LYS A 630 32.68 18.64 10.67
CA LYS A 630 31.22 18.60 10.43
C LYS A 630 30.80 17.36 9.67
N TYR A 631 31.47 17.04 8.56
CA TYR A 631 31.15 15.85 7.75
C TYR A 631 31.30 14.55 8.57
N ASN A 632 32.33 14.43 9.42
CA ASN A 632 32.48 13.30 10.32
C ASN A 632 31.38 13.24 11.39
N GLN A 633 30.90 14.38 11.91
CA GLN A 633 29.76 14.44 12.83
C GLN A 633 28.46 14.02 12.14
N GLU A 634 28.21 14.47 10.90
CA GLU A 634 27.07 14.03 10.10
C GLU A 634 27.13 12.53 9.79
N VAL A 635 28.28 12.00 9.36
CA VAL A 635 28.46 10.55 9.14
C VAL A 635 28.21 9.75 10.41
N THR A 636 28.69 10.22 11.57
CA THR A 636 28.44 9.57 12.87
C THR A 636 26.95 9.61 13.24
N LYS A 637 26.27 10.74 12.96
CA LYS A 637 24.82 10.88 13.15
C LYS A 637 24.05 9.91 12.25
N TRP A 638 24.33 9.87 10.95
CA TRP A 638 23.68 8.98 10.00
C TRP A 638 23.94 7.50 10.32
N GLN A 639 25.13 7.14 10.82
CA GLN A 639 25.42 5.79 11.31
C GLN A 639 24.57 5.41 12.52
N LYS A 640 24.35 6.35 13.46
CA LYS A 640 23.49 6.14 14.63
C LYS A 640 22.02 6.04 14.24
N GLU A 641 21.52 6.91 13.37
CA GLU A 641 20.14 6.86 12.86
C GLU A 641 19.89 5.58 12.05
N LEU A 642 20.86 5.11 11.26
CA LEU A 642 20.80 3.82 10.58
C LEU A 642 20.71 2.66 11.57
N GLN A 643 21.51 2.67 12.65
CA GLN A 643 21.48 1.64 13.68
C GLN A 643 20.16 1.64 14.49
N GLU A 644 19.59 2.81 14.76
CA GLU A 644 18.29 2.96 15.43
C GLU A 644 17.14 2.45 14.55
N LEU A 645 17.14 2.80 13.26
CA LEU A 645 16.18 2.25 12.28
C LEU A 645 16.33 0.74 12.10
N GLN A 646 17.57 0.21 12.08
CA GLN A 646 17.84 -1.23 11.97
C GLN A 646 17.35 -1.99 13.21
N SER A 647 17.52 -1.42 14.41
CA SER A 647 16.93 -1.96 15.65
C SER A 647 15.40 -1.96 15.58
N GLN A 648 14.78 -0.86 15.14
CA GLN A 648 13.32 -0.74 15.01
C GLN A 648 12.76 -1.76 14.00
N VAL A 649 13.43 -1.97 12.86
CA VAL A 649 13.03 -3.00 11.88
C VAL A 649 13.11 -4.42 12.46
N VAL A 650 14.05 -4.72 13.37
CA VAL A 650 14.09 -6.02 14.06
C VAL A 650 12.94 -6.17 15.05
N GLU A 651 12.62 -5.13 15.82
CA GLU A 651 11.52 -5.12 16.80
C GLU A 651 10.13 -5.22 16.12
N GLU A 652 9.93 -4.49 15.02
CA GLU A 652 8.73 -4.59 14.18
C GLU A 652 8.58 -5.98 13.55
N ASN A 653 9.66 -6.60 13.04
CA ASN A 653 9.59 -7.95 12.52
C ASN A 653 9.29 -9.00 13.61
N ALA A 654 9.81 -8.84 14.82
CA ALA A 654 9.49 -9.70 15.95
C ALA A 654 8.01 -9.55 16.39
N SER A 655 7.51 -8.32 16.43
CA SER A 655 6.12 -7.99 16.75
C SER A 655 5.15 -8.52 15.70
N LYS A 656 5.46 -8.32 14.41
CA LYS A 656 4.72 -8.87 13.27
C LYS A 656 4.67 -10.40 13.29
N LEU A 657 5.78 -11.08 13.58
CA LEU A 657 5.81 -12.53 13.70
C LEU A 657 4.90 -13.00 14.85
N ARG A 658 4.92 -12.32 15.99
CA ARG A 658 4.04 -12.65 17.12
C ARG A 658 2.56 -12.47 16.76
N LEU A 659 2.17 -11.32 16.20
CA LEU A 659 0.80 -11.05 15.78
C LEU A 659 0.32 -12.06 14.73
N GLN A 660 1.19 -12.50 13.81
CA GLN A 660 0.86 -13.58 12.87
C GLN A 660 0.60 -14.92 13.58
N MET A 661 1.36 -15.25 14.63
CA MET A 661 1.16 -16.48 15.41
C MET A 661 -0.11 -16.42 16.27
N GLU A 662 -0.48 -15.25 16.76
CA GLU A 662 -1.74 -15.01 17.48
C GLU A 662 -2.95 -15.13 16.53
N LEU A 663 -2.90 -14.47 15.37
CA LEU A 663 -3.90 -14.61 14.30
C LEU A 663 -4.05 -16.07 13.84
N ASP A 664 -2.94 -16.78 13.60
CA ASP A 664 -2.95 -18.20 13.22
C ASP A 664 -3.64 -19.08 14.29
N SER A 665 -3.45 -18.75 15.57
CA SER A 665 -4.09 -19.45 16.69
C SER A 665 -5.59 -19.14 16.76
N LYS A 666 -5.99 -17.88 16.51
CA LYS A 666 -7.39 -17.45 16.49
C LYS A 666 -8.17 -17.99 15.29
N ASP A 667 -7.55 -18.08 14.11
CA ASP A 667 -8.08 -18.81 12.96
C ASP A 667 -8.39 -20.28 13.31
N SER A 668 -7.50 -20.95 14.05
CA SER A 668 -7.74 -22.33 14.49
C SER A 668 -8.82 -22.46 15.57
N GLU A 669 -9.05 -21.42 16.37
CA GLU A 669 -10.17 -21.36 17.32
C GLU A 669 -11.51 -21.14 16.59
N ILE A 670 -11.52 -20.26 15.58
CA ILE A 670 -12.66 -20.04 14.69
C ILE A 670 -13.01 -21.31 13.91
N GLU A 671 -12.03 -22.02 13.34
CA GLU A 671 -12.26 -23.33 12.69
C GLU A 671 -12.83 -24.36 13.70
N GLN A 672 -12.40 -24.34 14.97
CA GLN A 672 -12.94 -25.22 16.01
C GLN A 672 -14.39 -24.85 16.40
N LEU A 673 -14.73 -23.56 16.44
CA LEU A 673 -16.10 -23.09 16.73
C LEU A 673 -17.05 -23.32 15.55
N GLN A 674 -16.62 -23.08 14.32
CA GLN A 674 -17.37 -23.41 13.09
C GLN A 674 -17.60 -24.93 12.96
N GLY A 675 -16.61 -25.75 13.33
CA GLY A 675 -16.76 -27.21 13.42
C GLY A 675 -17.85 -27.62 14.41
N LYS A 676 -17.81 -27.09 15.65
CA LYS A 676 -18.87 -27.31 16.65
C LYS A 676 -20.25 -26.86 16.16
N LEU A 677 -20.35 -25.69 15.53
CA LEU A 677 -21.61 -25.18 14.96
C LEU A 677 -22.14 -26.09 13.85
N THR A 678 -21.27 -26.70 13.06
CA THR A 678 -21.65 -27.68 12.02
C THR A 678 -22.18 -28.98 12.64
N THR A 679 -21.55 -29.46 13.71
CA THR A 679 -22.02 -30.64 14.47
C THR A 679 -23.37 -30.36 15.15
N LEU A 680 -23.50 -29.26 15.89
CA LEU A 680 -24.76 -28.84 16.51
C LEU A 680 -25.87 -28.57 15.46
N GLY A 681 -25.49 -28.05 14.28
CA GLY A 681 -26.39 -27.85 13.14
C GLY A 681 -26.89 -29.15 12.50
N SER A 682 -26.12 -30.24 12.59
CA SER A 682 -26.58 -31.57 12.17
C SER A 682 -27.40 -32.27 13.26
N GLU A 683 -27.07 -32.06 14.54
CA GLU A 683 -27.85 -32.56 15.68
C GLU A 683 -29.24 -31.90 15.80
N THR A 684 -29.40 -30.67 15.31
CA THR A 684 -30.69 -29.95 15.26
C THR A 684 -31.54 -30.26 14.03
N ALA A 685 -31.04 -31.07 13.09
CA ALA A 685 -31.73 -31.43 11.85
C ALA A 685 -32.66 -32.66 12.02
N SER A 686 -33.75 -32.47 12.77
CA SER A 686 -34.98 -33.30 12.85
C SER A 686 -34.86 -34.84 12.81
N LEU A 687 -35.27 -35.48 13.92
CA LEU A 687 -35.61 -36.91 13.98
C LEU A 687 -36.55 -37.33 12.84
N SER A 688 -36.06 -38.18 11.93
CA SER A 688 -36.85 -38.88 10.92
C SER A 688 -36.43 -40.34 10.90
N SER A 689 -37.28 -41.23 11.43
CA SER A 689 -36.92 -42.62 11.71
C SER A 689 -36.72 -43.46 10.44
N ALA A 690 -35.47 -43.84 10.15
CA ALA A 690 -35.08 -44.94 9.27
C ALA A 690 -33.67 -45.43 9.67
N ASP A 691 -33.40 -46.72 9.47
CA ASP A 691 -32.23 -47.44 10.00
C ASP A 691 -30.87 -46.86 9.55
N ASN A 692 -29.90 -46.76 10.49
CA ASN A 692 -28.44 -46.80 10.23
C ASN A 692 -27.62 -46.94 11.52
N ASP A 693 -27.51 -48.18 11.99
CA ASP A 693 -26.71 -48.61 13.16
C ASP A 693 -25.20 -48.65 12.83
N ASP A 694 -24.58 -47.50 12.54
CA ASP A 694 -23.11 -47.37 12.32
C ASP A 694 -22.55 -45.92 12.43
N THR A 695 -23.34 -44.92 12.84
CA THR A 695 -22.98 -43.50 12.64
C THR A 695 -22.12 -42.87 13.76
N ASP A 696 -22.24 -43.35 15.01
CA ASP A 696 -21.63 -42.72 16.20
C ASP A 696 -20.09 -42.74 16.23
N ILE A 697 -19.43 -43.49 15.35
CA ILE A 697 -17.96 -43.56 15.27
C ILE A 697 -17.37 -42.32 14.55
N TYR A 698 -18.13 -41.64 13.69
CA TYR A 698 -17.59 -40.59 12.81
C TYR A 698 -17.52 -39.19 13.42
N THR A 699 -18.34 -38.86 14.42
CA THR A 699 -18.36 -37.52 15.05
C THR A 699 -17.06 -37.20 15.79
N GLN A 700 -16.35 -38.21 16.30
CA GLN A 700 -15.06 -38.03 17.00
C GLN A 700 -13.81 -38.11 16.09
N GLU A 701 -13.95 -38.43 14.80
CA GLU A 701 -12.82 -38.59 13.85
C GLU A 701 -12.18 -37.25 13.39
N SER A 702 -12.88 -36.13 13.46
CA SER A 702 -12.45 -34.87 12.81
C SER A 702 -11.31 -34.12 13.53
N ARG A 703 -11.24 -34.23 14.86
CA ARG A 703 -10.37 -33.44 15.73
C ARG A 703 -9.07 -34.19 16.08
N LEU A 704 -8.07 -34.06 15.22
CA LEU A 704 -6.72 -34.58 15.45
C LEU A 704 -5.93 -33.64 16.36
N GLU A 705 -5.93 -33.92 17.66
CA GLU A 705 -5.07 -33.28 18.66
C GLU A 705 -4.63 -34.28 19.75
N GLY A 706 -3.62 -33.95 20.54
CA GLY A 706 -3.17 -34.75 21.68
C GLY A 706 -1.71 -34.56 22.07
N TRP A 707 -1.26 -35.35 23.03
CA TRP A 707 0.10 -35.28 23.58
C TRP A 707 1.11 -36.07 22.73
N LEU A 708 2.14 -35.37 22.24
CA LEU A 708 3.27 -35.94 21.50
C LEU A 708 4.58 -35.47 22.13
N SER A 709 5.73 -36.01 21.69
CA SER A 709 7.04 -35.53 22.15
C SER A 709 8.00 -35.27 20.99
N VAL A 710 8.70 -34.14 21.02
CA VAL A 710 9.66 -33.70 19.99
C VAL A 710 11.09 -33.69 20.53
N PRO A 711 12.15 -33.82 19.69
CA PRO A 711 13.53 -33.69 20.14
C PRO A 711 13.81 -32.32 20.74
N ASN A 712 14.35 -32.29 21.96
CA ASN A 712 14.76 -31.04 22.62
C ASN A 712 15.98 -30.41 21.92
N LYS A 713 16.86 -31.26 21.37
CA LYS A 713 17.90 -30.92 20.37
C LYS A 713 18.11 -32.12 19.44
N GLN A 714 18.82 -31.92 18.32
CA GLN A 714 19.10 -32.94 17.30
C GLN A 714 19.88 -34.18 17.80
N ASN A 715 20.42 -34.16 19.02
CA ASN A 715 20.98 -35.34 19.71
C ASN A 715 20.06 -35.80 20.85
N ILE A 716 19.04 -36.58 20.49
CA ILE A 716 17.99 -37.12 21.39
C ILE A 716 18.61 -37.85 22.59
N ARG A 717 19.64 -38.70 22.39
CA ARG A 717 20.32 -39.44 23.47
C ARG A 717 20.93 -38.54 24.55
N ARG A 718 21.25 -37.27 24.24
CA ARG A 718 21.88 -36.32 25.18
C ARG A 718 20.90 -35.28 25.75
N HIS A 719 19.82 -34.97 25.04
CA HIS A 719 18.91 -33.86 25.39
C HIS A 719 17.46 -34.26 25.61
N GLY A 720 17.10 -35.52 25.33
CA GLY A 720 15.79 -36.09 25.57
C GLY A 720 14.70 -35.62 24.60
N TRP A 721 13.48 -36.08 24.90
CA TRP A 721 12.25 -35.67 24.24
C TRP A 721 11.54 -34.61 25.11
N LYS A 722 11.12 -33.48 24.51
CA LYS A 722 10.24 -32.49 25.13
C LYS A 722 8.80 -32.86 24.80
N LYS A 723 7.99 -33.15 25.82
CA LYS A 723 6.55 -33.40 25.67
C LYS A 723 5.85 -32.09 25.29
N GLN A 724 4.92 -32.14 24.34
CA GLN A 724 4.15 -30.99 23.84
C GLN A 724 2.71 -31.42 23.52
N TYR A 725 1.77 -30.47 23.61
CA TYR A 725 0.39 -30.67 23.17
C TYR A 725 0.26 -30.19 21.73
N VAL A 726 -0.25 -31.05 20.83
CA VAL A 726 -0.26 -30.82 19.39
C VAL A 726 -1.69 -30.79 18.86
N VAL A 727 -2.02 -29.78 18.05
CA VAL A 727 -3.36 -29.57 17.47
C VAL A 727 -3.22 -29.42 15.95
N VAL A 728 -4.07 -30.09 15.18
CA VAL A 728 -4.02 -30.03 13.70
C VAL A 728 -5.32 -29.46 13.14
N SER A 729 -5.28 -28.24 12.62
CA SER A 729 -6.42 -27.56 11.99
C SER A 729 -6.68 -28.03 10.55
N SER A 730 -7.37 -27.25 9.72
CA SER A 730 -7.47 -27.51 8.27
C SER A 730 -6.16 -27.19 7.53
N LYS A 731 -5.44 -26.14 7.97
CA LYS A 731 -4.27 -25.57 7.25
C LYS A 731 -2.94 -25.68 7.99
N LYS A 732 -2.91 -25.88 9.32
CA LYS A 732 -1.69 -25.77 10.14
C LYS A 732 -1.63 -26.84 11.23
N ILE A 733 -0.40 -27.17 11.66
CA ILE A 733 -0.09 -28.00 12.82
C ILE A 733 0.51 -27.08 13.90
N PHE A 734 -0.08 -27.06 15.08
CA PHE A 734 0.32 -26.22 16.21
C PHE A 734 0.91 -27.06 17.34
N PHE A 735 1.98 -26.59 17.97
CA PHE A 735 2.65 -27.24 19.10
C PHE A 735 2.71 -26.27 20.29
N TYR A 736 2.15 -26.68 21.44
CA TYR A 736 2.11 -25.93 22.70
C TYR A 736 2.92 -26.66 23.79
N ASN A 737 3.39 -25.96 24.82
CA ASN A 737 4.08 -26.61 25.96
C ASN A 737 3.08 -27.46 26.77
N SER A 738 1.86 -26.96 26.97
CA SER A 738 0.78 -27.62 27.69
C SER A 738 -0.58 -27.47 27.00
N GLU A 739 -1.55 -28.28 27.43
CA GLU A 739 -2.95 -28.19 26.99
C GLU A 739 -3.63 -26.89 27.46
N SER A 740 -3.25 -26.37 28.64
CA SER A 740 -3.66 -25.08 29.16
C SER A 740 -3.13 -23.88 28.37
N ASP A 741 -1.95 -24.01 27.74
CA ASP A 741 -1.39 -22.93 26.92
C ASP A 741 -2.25 -22.64 25.68
N LYS A 742 -2.98 -23.65 25.15
CA LYS A 742 -3.84 -23.54 23.96
C LYS A 742 -4.84 -22.38 24.01
N GLN A 743 -5.27 -21.98 25.22
CA GLN A 743 -6.24 -20.89 25.43
C GLN A 743 -5.59 -19.57 25.85
N ASN A 744 -4.34 -19.59 26.30
CA ASN A 744 -3.73 -18.50 27.07
C ASN A 744 -2.44 -17.93 26.47
N THR A 745 -1.76 -18.66 25.57
CA THR A 745 -0.48 -18.22 24.99
C THR A 745 -0.28 -18.76 23.56
N ASP A 746 0.51 -18.05 22.76
CA ASP A 746 0.85 -18.42 21.37
C ASP A 746 1.36 -19.87 21.23
N PRO A 747 1.16 -20.56 20.10
CA PRO A 747 1.92 -21.77 19.79
C PRO A 747 3.43 -21.51 19.84
N ILE A 748 4.23 -22.56 20.12
CA ILE A 748 5.70 -22.47 20.19
C ILE A 748 6.32 -22.78 18.82
N LEU A 749 5.66 -23.66 18.07
CA LEU A 749 5.98 -24.05 16.70
C LEU A 749 4.65 -24.17 15.93
N ILE A 750 4.61 -23.58 14.75
CA ILE A 750 3.54 -23.75 13.75
C ILE A 750 4.17 -24.33 12.49
N ILE A 751 3.56 -25.37 11.91
CA ILE A 751 3.94 -25.91 10.61
C ILE A 751 2.73 -25.82 9.66
N ASN A 752 2.90 -25.10 8.56
CA ASN A 752 1.87 -24.97 7.52
C ASN A 752 1.70 -26.29 6.76
N LEU A 753 0.49 -26.87 6.75
CA LEU A 753 0.21 -28.16 6.09
C LEU A 753 0.54 -28.11 4.60
N ASN A 754 0.22 -27.02 3.90
CA ASN A 754 0.55 -26.83 2.48
C ASN A 754 2.07 -26.75 2.19
N LYS A 755 2.92 -26.73 3.22
CA LYS A 755 4.38 -26.86 3.11
C LYS A 755 4.90 -28.22 3.62
N VAL A 756 4.03 -29.11 4.12
CA VAL A 756 4.38 -30.50 4.47
C VAL A 756 4.38 -31.38 3.21
N PHE A 757 5.51 -32.07 2.99
CA PHE A 757 5.70 -32.99 1.88
C PHE A 757 5.13 -34.38 2.15
N HIS A 758 5.41 -34.95 3.34
CA HIS A 758 4.87 -36.24 3.77
C HIS A 758 5.01 -36.46 5.29
N VAL A 759 4.35 -37.52 5.78
CA VAL A 759 4.52 -38.11 7.11
C VAL A 759 4.72 -39.62 6.96
N ARG A 760 5.57 -40.24 7.79
CA ARG A 760 5.82 -41.70 7.77
C ARG A 760 6.34 -42.24 9.10
N SER A 761 6.22 -43.55 9.31
CA SER A 761 7.01 -44.27 10.31
C SER A 761 8.52 -44.16 10.04
N VAL A 762 9.32 -44.21 11.11
CA VAL A 762 10.77 -44.27 11.00
C VAL A 762 11.28 -45.71 11.04
N THR A 763 12.47 -45.90 10.49
CA THR A 763 13.24 -47.14 10.51
C THR A 763 14.48 -46.97 11.40
N GLN A 764 15.18 -48.07 11.68
CA GLN A 764 16.45 -48.03 12.43
C GLN A 764 17.52 -47.12 11.78
N GLY A 765 17.48 -46.93 10.45
CA GLY A 765 18.39 -46.05 9.71
C GLY A 765 18.09 -44.56 9.88
N ASP A 766 16.83 -44.20 10.10
CA ASP A 766 16.40 -42.81 10.32
C ASP A 766 16.77 -42.30 11.73
N VAL A 767 16.76 -43.20 12.72
CA VAL A 767 16.92 -42.85 14.14
C VAL A 767 18.05 -43.62 14.83
N ILE A 768 19.25 -43.57 14.25
CA ILE A 768 20.51 -44.20 14.71
C ILE A 768 20.96 -43.87 16.16
N ARG A 769 20.24 -43.03 16.91
CA ARG A 769 20.52 -42.63 18.30
C ARG A 769 19.31 -42.73 19.24
N ALA A 770 18.17 -43.27 18.79
CA ALA A 770 17.02 -43.56 19.65
C ALA A 770 17.16 -44.93 20.33
N GLU A 771 16.45 -45.15 21.44
CA GLU A 771 16.37 -46.47 22.07
C GLU A 771 15.46 -47.40 21.26
N ALA A 772 15.80 -48.68 21.15
CA ALA A 772 15.06 -49.66 20.34
C ALA A 772 13.56 -49.78 20.70
N LYS A 773 13.19 -49.50 21.96
CA LYS A 773 11.80 -49.47 22.45
C LYS A 773 10.99 -48.26 21.96
N ASP A 774 11.68 -47.19 21.54
CA ASP A 774 11.07 -45.94 21.08
C ASP A 774 10.90 -45.92 19.56
N ILE A 775 11.79 -46.57 18.81
CA ILE A 775 11.79 -46.58 17.33
C ILE A 775 10.41 -46.92 16.72
N PRO A 776 9.66 -47.95 17.17
CA PRO A 776 8.32 -48.24 16.64
C PRO A 776 7.28 -47.14 16.90
N ARG A 777 7.51 -46.29 17.90
CA ARG A 777 6.62 -45.21 18.33
C ARG A 777 6.96 -43.85 17.72
N ILE A 778 8.03 -43.76 16.93
CA ILE A 778 8.47 -42.52 16.28
C ILE A 778 7.91 -42.43 14.86
N PHE A 779 7.59 -41.21 14.43
CA PHE A 779 7.30 -40.87 13.05
C PHE A 779 8.08 -39.62 12.61
N GLN A 780 8.33 -39.50 11.31
CA GLN A 780 8.98 -38.34 10.68
C GLN A 780 7.94 -37.53 9.94
N LEU A 781 7.94 -36.21 10.17
CA LEU A 781 7.29 -35.21 9.33
C LEU A 781 8.37 -34.54 8.47
N LEU A 782 8.18 -34.46 7.15
CA LEU A 782 9.09 -33.74 6.24
C LEU A 782 8.35 -32.53 5.63
N TYR A 783 8.92 -31.34 5.74
CA TYR A 783 8.27 -30.08 5.36
C TYR A 783 9.28 -29.02 4.88
N ALA A 784 8.84 -28.02 4.12
CA ALA A 784 9.70 -26.95 3.60
C ALA A 784 10.11 -25.96 4.71
N GLY A 785 11.34 -25.47 4.68
CA GLY A 785 11.91 -24.64 5.75
C GLY A 785 11.17 -23.33 6.02
N GLU A 786 10.64 -22.71 4.96
CA GLU A 786 9.71 -21.56 4.93
C GLU A 786 8.34 -21.82 5.59
N GLY A 787 7.95 -23.09 5.76
CA GLY A 787 6.63 -23.47 6.30
C GLY A 787 6.53 -23.42 7.83
N GLU A 788 7.53 -22.86 8.50
CA GLU A 788 7.77 -23.01 9.94
C GLU A 788 7.84 -21.66 10.66
N ALA A 789 6.92 -21.42 11.60
CA ALA A 789 7.00 -20.29 12.53
C ALA A 789 7.36 -20.78 13.94
N ARG A 790 8.20 -20.04 14.67
CA ARG A 790 8.55 -20.33 16.07
C ARG A 790 8.45 -19.09 16.95
N ARG A 791 8.03 -19.29 18.20
CA ARG A 791 8.02 -18.23 19.22
C ARG A 791 9.47 -17.79 19.52
N PRO A 792 9.82 -16.49 19.46
CA PRO A 792 11.21 -16.04 19.64
C PRO A 792 11.87 -16.49 20.96
N ASN A 793 11.14 -16.38 22.08
CA ASN A 793 11.74 -16.40 23.43
C ASN A 793 12.28 -17.75 23.93
N GLU A 794 11.97 -18.90 23.30
CA GLU A 794 12.59 -20.20 23.65
C GLU A 794 13.82 -20.54 22.79
N SER A 795 14.18 -19.71 21.78
CA SER A 795 15.28 -20.02 20.87
C SER A 795 16.67 -19.70 21.46
N GLY A 796 17.28 -20.72 22.08
CA GLY A 796 18.67 -20.64 22.54
C GLY A 796 19.66 -20.29 21.41
N PRO A 797 20.84 -19.72 21.73
CA PRO A 797 21.70 -18.97 20.80
C PRO A 797 22.38 -19.77 19.67
N GLU A 798 21.99 -21.03 19.44
CA GLU A 798 22.46 -21.86 18.32
C GLU A 798 21.55 -21.78 17.08
N HIS A 799 20.29 -21.31 17.20
CA HIS A 799 19.32 -21.34 16.08
C HIS A 799 18.95 -19.97 15.48
N LEU A 800 19.12 -18.86 16.20
CA LEU A 800 18.85 -17.51 15.69
C LEU A 800 19.79 -17.07 14.55
N SER A 801 20.89 -17.80 14.31
CA SER A 801 21.90 -17.46 13.30
C SER A 801 21.61 -18.00 11.88
N ARG A 802 20.43 -18.57 11.61
CA ARG A 802 20.20 -19.31 10.34
C ARG A 802 18.79 -19.28 9.74
N SER A 803 17.95 -18.28 10.03
CA SER A 803 16.61 -18.17 9.39
C SER A 803 16.07 -16.75 9.14
N THR A 804 16.93 -15.72 9.15
CA THR A 804 16.55 -14.39 8.62
C THR A 804 17.77 -13.75 7.94
N SER A 805 17.87 -13.84 6.62
CA SER A 805 18.92 -13.18 5.82
C SER A 805 18.51 -12.98 4.35
N VAL A 806 17.28 -12.52 4.12
CA VAL A 806 16.92 -11.83 2.88
C VAL A 806 17.09 -10.34 3.14
N THR A 807 17.82 -9.64 2.28
CA THR A 807 18.22 -8.22 2.43
C THR A 807 18.85 -7.87 3.79
N SER A 808 20.16 -8.08 3.92
CA SER A 808 20.95 -7.63 5.08
C SER A 808 22.31 -7.11 4.62
N THR A 809 22.37 -5.83 4.28
CA THR A 809 23.64 -5.09 4.14
C THR A 809 24.00 -4.47 5.49
N VAL A 810 25.23 -4.70 5.95
CA VAL A 810 25.80 -4.16 7.20
C VAL A 810 25.15 -4.70 8.48
N ASP A 811 25.72 -5.78 9.02
CA ASP A 811 25.80 -5.99 10.46
C ASP A 811 27.09 -6.77 10.76
N GLU A 812 28.12 -6.10 11.28
CA GLU A 812 29.46 -6.69 11.39
C GLU A 812 29.59 -7.61 12.62
N LYS A 813 29.67 -8.92 12.37
CA LYS A 813 30.69 -9.72 13.06
C LYS A 813 32.04 -9.45 12.36
N PRO A 814 32.95 -8.66 12.96
CA PRO A 814 34.16 -8.19 12.27
C PRO A 814 34.97 -9.37 11.70
N GLY A 815 35.26 -9.32 10.41
CA GLY A 815 36.01 -10.36 9.69
C GLY A 815 35.18 -11.48 9.03
N THR A 816 33.86 -11.33 8.89
CA THR A 816 32.99 -12.25 8.12
C THR A 816 32.38 -11.54 6.89
N ILE A 817 32.39 -12.17 5.71
CA ILE A 817 31.89 -11.58 4.44
C ILE A 817 31.01 -12.59 3.69
N THR A 818 29.87 -12.15 3.14
CA THR A 818 28.92 -13.03 2.41
C THR A 818 28.92 -12.77 0.89
N LEU A 819 28.95 -13.85 0.09
CA LEU A 819 28.84 -13.76 -1.38
C LEU A 819 28.30 -15.07 -1.99
N LYS A 820 27.32 -14.99 -2.91
CA LYS A 820 26.76 -16.15 -3.66
C LYS A 820 26.43 -17.36 -2.75
N GLY A 821 25.90 -17.09 -1.56
CA GLY A 821 25.52 -18.09 -0.55
C GLY A 821 26.65 -18.62 0.35
N HIS A 822 27.90 -18.18 0.14
CA HIS A 822 29.04 -18.47 1.03
C HIS A 822 29.08 -17.49 2.20
N GLU A 823 29.54 -17.97 3.37
CA GLU A 823 29.91 -17.16 4.54
C GLU A 823 31.43 -17.28 4.73
N PHE A 824 32.19 -16.35 4.16
CA PHE A 824 33.64 -16.32 4.22
C PHE A 824 34.15 -15.71 5.53
N VAL A 825 35.18 -16.33 6.12
CA VAL A 825 35.99 -15.75 7.20
C VAL A 825 37.43 -15.56 6.73
N GLN A 826 38.09 -14.48 7.19
CA GLN A 826 39.50 -14.26 6.89
C GLN A 826 40.40 -15.23 7.68
N ILE A 827 41.28 -15.96 6.98
CA ILE A 827 42.20 -16.95 7.56
C ILE A 827 43.61 -16.77 6.95
N SER A 828 44.63 -16.94 7.77
CA SER A 828 46.05 -16.91 7.36
C SER A 828 46.62 -18.33 7.28
N PHE A 829 46.95 -18.81 6.08
CA PHE A 829 47.46 -20.18 5.89
C PHE A 829 48.99 -20.23 5.92
N HIS A 830 49.59 -20.64 7.03
CA HIS A 830 51.06 -20.82 7.11
C HIS A 830 51.56 -22.17 6.55
N MET A 831 50.64 -23.11 6.29
CA MET A 831 50.91 -24.44 5.72
C MET A 831 50.41 -24.52 4.26
N PRO A 832 51.04 -25.34 3.37
CA PRO A 832 50.71 -25.43 1.95
C PRO A 832 49.21 -25.53 1.66
N THR A 833 48.65 -24.47 1.10
CA THR A 833 47.21 -24.32 0.80
C THR A 833 47.05 -23.57 -0.52
N ASN A 834 46.22 -24.08 -1.43
CA ASN A 834 45.99 -23.49 -2.75
C ASN A 834 44.66 -22.71 -2.81
N CYS A 835 44.56 -21.79 -3.76
CA CYS A 835 43.31 -21.08 -4.05
C CYS A 835 42.44 -21.89 -5.02
N GLU A 836 41.13 -21.93 -4.76
CA GLU A 836 40.14 -22.65 -5.57
C GLU A 836 39.72 -21.86 -6.83
N VAL A 837 40.22 -20.61 -7.00
CA VAL A 837 39.90 -19.70 -8.12
C VAL A 837 41.10 -19.44 -9.03
N CYS A 838 42.34 -19.53 -8.53
CA CYS A 838 43.54 -19.30 -9.34
C CYS A 838 44.74 -20.16 -8.88
N PRO A 839 45.75 -20.41 -9.74
CA PRO A 839 46.87 -21.30 -9.42
C PRO A 839 47.88 -20.73 -8.41
N LYS A 840 47.61 -19.57 -7.79
CA LYS A 840 48.48 -19.01 -6.74
C LYS A 840 48.21 -19.73 -5.40
N PRO A 841 49.24 -19.98 -4.58
CA PRO A 841 49.03 -20.46 -3.21
C PRO A 841 48.36 -19.39 -2.34
N LEU A 842 47.53 -19.82 -1.40
CA LEU A 842 47.03 -19.01 -0.27
C LEU A 842 48.03 -18.95 0.89
N SER A 843 49.15 -19.68 0.79
CA SER A 843 50.06 -19.93 1.90
C SER A 843 51.47 -19.39 1.71
N ASN A 844 52.03 -18.79 2.77
CA ASN A 844 53.43 -18.42 2.90
C ASN A 844 53.83 -18.51 4.38
N VAL A 845 55.03 -19.02 4.67
CA VAL A 845 55.52 -19.33 6.02
C VAL A 845 55.53 -18.08 6.93
N PHE A 846 56.03 -16.94 6.43
CA PHE A 846 56.22 -15.73 7.25
C PHE A 846 55.13 -14.68 7.05
N ARG A 847 54.54 -14.60 5.86
CA ARG A 847 53.52 -13.58 5.53
C ARG A 847 52.52 -14.11 4.51
N PRO A 848 51.54 -14.94 4.92
CA PRO A 848 50.53 -15.49 4.01
C PRO A 848 49.73 -14.35 3.34
N PRO A 849 49.40 -14.48 2.05
CA PRO A 849 48.55 -13.51 1.37
C PRO A 849 47.13 -13.51 1.99
N PRO A 850 46.39 -12.39 1.95
CA PRO A 850 45.03 -12.33 2.50
C PRO A 850 44.11 -13.36 1.86
N ALA A 851 43.62 -14.29 2.67
CA ALA A 851 42.80 -15.42 2.24
C ALA A 851 41.50 -15.54 3.04
N LEU A 852 40.52 -16.17 2.43
CA LEU A 852 39.16 -16.35 2.92
C LEU A 852 38.79 -17.84 2.86
N GLU A 853 38.16 -18.38 3.90
CA GLU A 853 37.59 -19.74 3.91
C GLU A 853 36.08 -19.66 4.20
N CYS A 854 35.24 -20.35 3.41
CA CYS A 854 33.81 -20.40 3.68
C CYS A 854 33.50 -21.33 4.86
N ARG A 855 32.81 -20.83 5.91
CA ARG A 855 32.41 -21.62 7.09
C ARG A 855 31.62 -22.88 6.71
N SER A 856 30.69 -22.76 5.76
CA SER A 856 29.75 -23.83 5.38
C SER A 856 30.37 -24.92 4.51
N CYS A 857 31.15 -24.55 3.47
CA CYS A 857 31.66 -25.51 2.48
C CYS A 857 33.19 -25.63 2.41
N ARG A 858 33.93 -24.84 3.20
CA ARG A 858 35.39 -24.81 3.30
C ARG A 858 36.16 -24.52 2.01
N ILE A 859 35.50 -23.99 0.97
CA ILE A 859 36.18 -23.43 -0.21
C ILE A 859 37.09 -22.28 0.21
N LYS A 860 38.28 -22.16 -0.41
CA LYS A 860 39.33 -21.23 -0.02
C LYS A 860 39.76 -20.33 -1.18
N VAL A 861 39.76 -19.01 -0.97
CA VAL A 861 40.04 -18.02 -2.02
C VAL A 861 40.90 -16.86 -1.50
N HIS A 862 41.67 -16.19 -2.36
CA HIS A 862 42.31 -14.92 -2.01
C HIS A 862 41.24 -13.83 -1.83
N LYS A 863 41.46 -12.89 -0.91
CA LYS A 863 40.58 -11.73 -0.69
C LYS A 863 40.40 -10.88 -1.96
N GLU A 864 41.45 -10.80 -2.78
CA GLU A 864 41.46 -10.06 -4.06
C GLU A 864 40.34 -10.48 -5.01
N HIS A 865 40.01 -11.79 -5.10
CA HIS A 865 38.95 -12.29 -5.99
C HIS A 865 37.56 -11.76 -5.59
N LEU A 866 37.36 -11.53 -4.29
CA LEU A 866 36.14 -10.92 -3.75
C LEU A 866 36.11 -9.41 -4.05
N GLU A 867 37.23 -8.72 -3.82
CA GLU A 867 37.35 -7.26 -3.96
C GLU A 867 37.25 -6.80 -5.43
N ARG A 868 37.75 -7.60 -6.39
CA ARG A 868 37.64 -7.30 -7.82
C ARG A 868 36.30 -7.70 -8.45
N LYS A 869 35.36 -8.28 -7.68
CA LYS A 869 34.11 -8.88 -8.18
C LYS A 869 34.33 -9.88 -9.32
N GLU A 870 35.38 -10.72 -9.22
CA GLU A 870 35.65 -11.74 -10.24
C GLU A 870 34.56 -12.83 -10.20
N ASP A 871 33.83 -12.99 -11.30
CA ASP A 871 32.59 -13.79 -11.33
C ASP A 871 32.82 -15.31 -11.14
N ALA A 872 34.09 -15.75 -11.20
CA ALA A 872 34.57 -17.13 -11.13
C ALA A 872 34.24 -17.86 -9.81
N ILE A 873 33.83 -17.16 -8.74
CA ILE A 873 33.36 -17.82 -7.50
C ILE A 873 31.97 -18.43 -7.76
N ALA A 874 31.91 -19.76 -7.82
CA ALA A 874 30.67 -20.53 -7.97
C ALA A 874 29.78 -20.46 -6.70
N PRO A 875 28.44 -20.59 -6.81
CA PRO A 875 27.55 -20.57 -5.65
C PRO A 875 27.84 -21.66 -4.61
N CYS A 876 27.52 -21.37 -3.34
CA CYS A 876 27.77 -22.29 -2.23
C CYS A 876 26.86 -23.53 -2.28
N LYS A 877 27.44 -24.70 -2.58
CA LYS A 877 26.75 -26.01 -2.59
C LYS A 877 26.18 -26.45 -1.23
N LEU A 878 26.48 -25.71 -0.16
CA LEU A 878 25.97 -25.91 1.20
C LEU A 878 25.32 -24.63 1.75
N HIS A 879 24.77 -23.79 0.88
CA HIS A 879 23.88 -22.71 1.29
C HIS A 879 22.56 -23.30 1.80
N ASN A 880 22.11 -22.85 2.96
CA ASN A 880 20.90 -23.39 3.60
C ASN A 880 19.66 -22.64 3.11
N ASP A 881 19.27 -22.91 1.86
CA ASP A 881 18.13 -22.32 1.15
C ASP A 881 16.85 -22.31 2.02
N PRO A 882 16.04 -21.23 2.07
CA PRO A 882 14.77 -21.22 2.79
C PRO A 882 13.75 -22.27 2.28
N THR A 883 13.87 -22.75 1.05
CA THR A 883 13.08 -23.86 0.50
C THR A 883 13.56 -25.24 0.96
N SER A 884 14.71 -25.34 1.64
CA SER A 884 15.30 -26.61 2.08
C SER A 884 14.33 -27.43 2.95
N ALA A 885 14.24 -28.73 2.65
CA ALA A 885 13.37 -29.64 3.39
C ALA A 885 13.94 -29.90 4.79
N LYS A 886 13.14 -29.63 5.81
CA LYS A 886 13.40 -29.94 7.22
C LYS A 886 12.67 -31.22 7.61
N GLU A 887 13.29 -31.98 8.49
CA GLU A 887 12.66 -33.10 9.18
C GLU A 887 12.29 -32.73 10.62
N LEU A 888 11.17 -33.24 11.11
CA LEU A 888 10.83 -33.29 12.52
C LEU A 888 10.48 -34.73 12.90
N LEU A 889 11.29 -35.31 13.77
CA LEU A 889 10.99 -36.58 14.43
C LEU A 889 9.98 -36.32 15.55
N ILE A 890 8.99 -37.20 15.71
CA ILE A 890 7.95 -37.07 16.73
C ILE A 890 7.70 -38.45 17.36
N LEU A 891 7.77 -38.53 18.68
CA LEU A 891 7.48 -39.73 19.48
C LEU A 891 6.03 -39.69 19.97
N ALA A 892 5.26 -40.73 19.65
CA ALA A 892 3.91 -40.96 20.16
C ALA A 892 3.93 -41.76 21.48
N PRO A 893 2.86 -41.73 22.30
CA PRO A 893 2.79 -42.49 23.56
C PRO A 893 2.88 -44.01 23.35
N SER A 894 2.11 -44.55 22.40
CA SER A 894 2.12 -45.97 22.01
C SER A 894 2.43 -46.18 20.52
N LEU A 895 2.57 -47.46 20.12
CA LEU A 895 2.68 -47.86 18.72
C LEU A 895 1.37 -47.63 17.95
N ASP A 896 0.22 -47.72 18.61
CA ASP A 896 -1.08 -47.56 17.95
C ASP A 896 -1.45 -46.09 17.82
N ASP A 897 -1.05 -45.24 18.76
CA ASP A 897 -1.02 -43.78 18.57
C ASP A 897 -0.14 -43.40 17.38
N GLN A 898 1.05 -44.00 17.25
CA GLN A 898 1.96 -43.74 16.14
C GLN A 898 1.29 -44.02 14.78
N LYS A 899 0.60 -45.18 14.66
CA LYS A 899 -0.17 -45.53 13.46
C LYS A 899 -1.30 -44.53 13.22
N LEU A 900 -2.08 -44.20 14.25
CA LEU A 900 -3.23 -43.31 14.17
C LEU A 900 -2.82 -41.89 13.73
N TRP A 901 -1.75 -41.35 14.32
CA TRP A 901 -1.19 -40.05 13.94
C TRP A 901 -0.66 -40.04 12.51
N VAL A 902 0.12 -41.05 12.10
CA VAL A 902 0.61 -41.16 10.72
C VAL A 902 -0.55 -41.29 9.73
N GLN A 903 -1.57 -42.11 10.03
CA GLN A 903 -2.73 -42.33 9.17
C GLN A 903 -3.58 -41.05 9.02
N ARG A 904 -3.94 -40.39 10.14
CA ARG A 904 -4.77 -39.17 10.12
C ARG A 904 -4.01 -37.96 9.58
N LEU A 905 -2.72 -37.79 9.89
CA LEU A 905 -1.87 -36.78 9.24
C LEU A 905 -1.73 -37.03 7.73
N SER A 906 -1.52 -38.29 7.30
CA SER A 906 -1.42 -38.62 5.88
C SER A 906 -2.72 -38.27 5.13
N LYS A 907 -3.90 -38.62 5.68
CA LYS A 907 -5.20 -38.18 5.16
C LYS A 907 -5.31 -36.64 5.05
N LYS A 908 -4.83 -35.88 6.03
CA LYS A 908 -4.84 -34.39 5.98
C LYS A 908 -3.83 -33.83 4.96
N ILE A 909 -2.61 -34.37 4.88
CA ILE A 909 -1.56 -33.96 3.94
C ILE A 909 -1.95 -34.31 2.49
N GLN A 910 -2.73 -35.37 2.26
CA GLN A 910 -3.30 -35.68 0.94
C GLN A 910 -4.37 -34.67 0.49
N LYS A 911 -5.09 -34.02 1.41
CA LYS A 911 -6.12 -33.01 1.10
C LYS A 911 -5.59 -31.58 1.04
N CYS A 912 -4.66 -31.23 1.93
CA CYS A 912 -4.23 -29.84 2.17
C CYS A 912 -2.70 -29.67 2.16
N GLY A 913 -1.95 -30.73 1.81
CA GLY A 913 -0.49 -30.73 1.81
C GLY A 913 0.14 -30.18 0.53
N TYR A 914 1.47 -30.15 0.48
CA TYR A 914 2.24 -29.56 -0.62
C TYR A 914 1.79 -30.07 -2.01
N LYS A 915 1.61 -31.38 -2.16
CA LYS A 915 1.17 -32.01 -3.42
C LYS A 915 -0.30 -31.79 -3.79
N ALA A 916 -1.15 -31.41 -2.84
CA ALA A 916 -2.55 -31.11 -3.11
C ALA A 916 -2.68 -29.72 -3.76
N ASN A 917 -1.91 -28.74 -3.26
CA ASN A 917 -1.98 -27.36 -3.72
C ASN A 917 -1.36 -27.15 -5.11
N THR A 918 -0.34 -27.94 -5.50
CA THR A 918 0.34 -27.82 -6.80
C THR A 918 -0.49 -28.22 -8.02
N ASN A 919 -1.67 -28.83 -7.84
CA ASN A 919 -2.54 -29.27 -8.94
C ASN A 919 -3.64 -28.25 -9.31
N LEU A 920 -3.76 -27.13 -8.60
CA LEU A 920 -4.86 -26.17 -8.76
C LEU A 920 -4.67 -25.16 -9.90
N ASP A 921 -3.43 -24.77 -10.23
CA ASP A 921 -3.13 -23.80 -11.30
C ASP A 921 -3.15 -24.39 -12.73
N GLY A 922 -3.65 -25.62 -12.90
CA GLY A 922 -3.26 -26.48 -14.03
C GLY A 922 -4.36 -27.16 -14.87
N SER A 923 -5.65 -26.94 -14.64
CA SER A 923 -6.71 -27.46 -15.54
C SER A 923 -8.09 -26.80 -15.39
N LYS A 924 -8.76 -26.56 -16.52
CA LYS A 924 -10.15 -26.07 -16.57
C LYS A 924 -11.13 -27.22 -16.27
N ILE A 925 -11.58 -27.34 -15.03
CA ILE A 925 -12.75 -28.17 -14.67
C ILE A 925 -13.82 -27.26 -14.05
N SER A 926 -14.98 -27.21 -14.69
CA SER A 926 -16.11 -26.37 -14.28
C SER A 926 -16.94 -27.08 -13.20
N PRO A 927 -17.30 -26.42 -12.07
CA PRO A 927 -18.25 -26.96 -11.12
C PRO A 927 -19.69 -26.86 -11.67
N ARG A 928 -20.07 -27.84 -12.50
CA ARG A 928 -21.48 -28.24 -12.67
C ARG A 928 -21.72 -29.53 -11.88
N GLU A 929 -22.99 -29.74 -11.52
CA GLU A 929 -23.52 -30.96 -10.89
C GLU A 929 -23.13 -31.21 -9.41
N SER A 930 -23.73 -30.44 -8.49
CA SER A 930 -24.34 -30.98 -7.26
C SER A 930 -25.30 -29.99 -6.57
N THR A 931 -26.33 -29.55 -7.29
CA THR A 931 -27.50 -28.84 -6.72
C THR A 931 -28.80 -29.47 -7.23
N ARG A 932 -29.19 -30.59 -6.63
CA ARG A 932 -30.50 -31.24 -6.84
C ARG A 932 -31.33 -31.26 -5.56
N SER A 933 -31.65 -30.08 -5.04
CA SER A 933 -32.83 -29.88 -4.18
C SER A 933 -33.85 -29.06 -4.96
N THR A 934 -35.09 -29.55 -5.05
CA THR A 934 -36.10 -29.00 -5.95
C THR A 934 -37.02 -28.01 -5.23
N LEU A 935 -36.83 -26.71 -5.47
CA LEU A 935 -37.87 -25.71 -5.29
C LEU A 935 -37.88 -24.76 -6.50
N ARG A 936 -39.01 -24.72 -7.23
CA ARG A 936 -39.21 -23.74 -8.32
C ARG A 936 -39.74 -22.44 -7.72
N LEU A 937 -39.03 -21.34 -7.94
CA LEU A 937 -39.59 -19.99 -7.89
C LEU A 937 -39.41 -19.32 -9.25
N TYR A 938 -40.50 -18.80 -9.80
CA TYR A 938 -40.55 -18.20 -11.13
C TYR A 938 -40.35 -16.69 -11.00
N THR A 939 -39.22 -16.15 -11.46
CA THR A 939 -39.02 -14.70 -11.61
C THR A 939 -39.69 -14.23 -12.90
N GLY A 940 -40.83 -13.55 -12.78
CA GLY A 940 -41.52 -12.94 -13.92
C GLY A 940 -40.99 -11.54 -14.22
N SER A 941 -40.64 -11.27 -15.48
CA SER A 941 -40.33 -9.92 -15.96
C SER A 941 -41.60 -9.16 -16.36
N SER A 942 -41.60 -7.85 -16.04
CA SER A 942 -42.49 -6.77 -16.50
C SER A 942 -43.46 -7.04 -17.68
N VAL A 943 -44.77 -6.86 -17.45
CA VAL A 943 -45.74 -6.24 -18.39
C VAL A 943 -46.91 -5.61 -17.61
N HIS A 944 -47.25 -4.36 -17.97
CA HIS A 944 -48.48 -3.56 -17.77
C HIS A 944 -49.34 -3.55 -16.47
N GLN A 945 -49.88 -2.34 -16.22
CA GLN A 945 -50.98 -2.04 -15.31
C GLN A 945 -52.32 -2.64 -15.80
N ARG A 946 -53.21 -3.02 -14.86
CA ARG A 946 -54.56 -2.41 -14.72
C ARG A 946 -55.27 -2.89 -13.45
N SER A 947 -56.30 -2.16 -13.06
CA SER A 947 -57.04 -2.31 -11.79
C SER A 947 -58.10 -3.42 -11.82
N ALA A 948 -58.45 -3.99 -10.66
CA ALA A 948 -59.78 -3.87 -10.02
C ALA A 948 -60.22 -5.08 -9.16
N THR A 949 -60.96 -4.77 -8.09
CA THR A 949 -62.02 -5.57 -7.42
C THR A 949 -61.74 -6.97 -6.81
N LEU A 950 -62.10 -7.07 -5.53
CA LEU A 950 -62.48 -8.30 -4.82
C LEU A 950 -63.68 -9.00 -5.49
N PRO A 951 -63.89 -10.30 -5.19
CA PRO A 951 -65.16 -10.68 -4.59
C PRO A 951 -65.01 -11.48 -3.28
N SER A 952 -66.13 -11.68 -2.58
CA SER A 952 -66.21 -12.16 -1.19
C SER A 952 -66.63 -13.64 -1.07
N ASN A 953 -66.41 -14.21 0.13
CA ASN A 953 -67.18 -15.26 0.82
C ASN A 953 -67.59 -16.56 0.08
N ILE A 954 -67.33 -17.72 0.72
CA ILE A 954 -68.38 -18.64 1.27
C ILE A 954 -67.75 -19.98 1.73
N ASN A 955 -68.05 -20.36 2.99
CA ASN A 955 -67.96 -21.69 3.64
C ASN A 955 -66.60 -22.46 3.61
N LYS A 956 -66.23 -23.23 4.65
CA LYS A 956 -66.93 -23.60 5.89
C LYS A 956 -66.15 -23.16 7.12
#